data_AF-A0A947LSJ2-F1
#
_entry.id   AF-A0A947LSJ2-F1
#
_cell.length_a   1.000
_cell.length_b   1.000
_cell.length_c   1.000
_cell.angle_alpha   90.00
_cell.angle_beta   90.00
_cell.angle_gamma   90.00
#
_symmetry.space_group_name_H-M   'P 1'
#
loop_
_entity.id
_entity.type
_entity.pdbx_description
1 polymer ?
#
loop_
_entity_poly.entity_id
_entity_poly.type
_entity_poly.pdbx_seq_one_letter_code
_entity_poly.pdbx_strand_id
1 'polypeptide(L)'
;MNRALLSGLSTLLFPFAAHAAATSAGGYLMRGGYQPRSHARLQIDALNSTITAPQKVKQSVRHGAALIDIATLDILQESVATELVIIDGSVADKATLYRGLKPGVVAVEIDPSLPGLPQLADALRGHRNLAAIHVVSHASAGVLLLGNSRITPENAHEELSALSALREAVRPGADLLFYGCDLAASSEGNALLDIIQLQTGLDVAASSNLTGSTALGGDWDLEVVRGSIESTLAFSDKALRDFSEVLVASNGTKNFNGWSGNGSAQLSTTDFRLTAKDGNGATPNVGIYTGGIAYMFTGTGNANHYFSVTADGTNTTAFELTGLEAGEYGATQFTNVRIVGTLHGGGTVTSSAVVGTAASAEVFSFGAGQLLDFSGVKLSGFKLYFDCAGVCAANAQANFEFRNFTIQNAVNTPAPPTVTDGRISISGASGTGGAYKIGDTITATWNNTAGGDNNSSNITGVTVDFSQFGGGSAVTATNSSGTWTANYTITAGAIDATNRNVSVSATNAGGSTTMADSTNAIVDNISPTVTDGSIGVSGASGIGGAYRIGDTVTASWNNTAGGDNNSDTISSTTVDFSQFGGGAAVAATNSGGTWTAMYTIVAGVISSTNSNVSVTAVDNAGNASAASDSTNATVDNIAPSVSSIVVSGTPASGDTSMAFTVTFSELVGNVSTDDFTLVGTGSASGSIAGVSASSGSAVNLNVSGISGSGTLKINLNGGTNIVDGVGNSAPGYSAGSTHTVNILTAPSAPTIGTATPGDAQASVTFTAPGNNGGSAITTYTATANPGGAFGTCAGPAACTATVTGLS
;
A
#
# COMPACT_ATOMS: atom_id res chain seq x y z
N MET A 1 -21.77 -36.77 -18.79
CA MET A 1 -22.41 -37.61 -19.83
C MET A 1 -23.53 -38.42 -19.17
N ASN A 2 -24.62 -38.63 -19.92
CA ASN A 2 -25.84 -39.38 -19.60
C ASN A 2 -26.90 -38.76 -18.68
N ARG A 3 -28.02 -38.43 -19.34
CA ARG A 3 -29.37 -38.18 -18.81
C ARG A 3 -29.97 -39.48 -18.27
N ALA A 4 -30.83 -39.37 -17.24
CA ALA A 4 -32.18 -39.97 -17.16
C ALA A 4 -32.59 -40.19 -15.69
N LEU A 5 -33.65 -39.50 -15.23
CA LEU A 5 -34.96 -40.07 -14.81
C LEU A 5 -34.93 -40.69 -13.39
N LEU A 6 -35.95 -40.59 -12.53
CA LEU A 6 -37.18 -39.80 -12.39
C LEU A 6 -37.79 -40.27 -11.05
N SER A 7 -38.52 -39.38 -10.38
CA SER A 7 -39.71 -39.67 -9.53
C SER A 7 -39.62 -40.48 -8.22
N GLY A 8 -40.38 -39.98 -7.23
CA GLY A 8 -40.82 -40.69 -6.02
C GLY A 8 -41.27 -39.70 -4.94
N LEU A 9 -42.46 -39.10 -5.04
CA LEU A 9 -43.70 -39.46 -4.32
C LEU A 9 -43.69 -39.22 -2.78
N SER A 10 -44.58 -38.30 -2.39
CA SER A 10 -45.54 -38.38 -1.27
C SER A 10 -45.14 -38.15 0.21
N THR A 11 -45.86 -37.17 0.82
CA THR A 11 -46.55 -37.18 2.14
C THR A 11 -45.70 -37.40 3.41
N LEU A 12 -45.78 -36.67 4.53
CA LEU A 12 -46.89 -36.30 5.45
C LEU A 12 -46.33 -35.21 6.41
N LEU A 13 -47.05 -34.11 6.71
CA LEU A 13 -47.89 -33.88 7.93
C LEU A 13 -47.22 -34.14 9.31
N PHE A 14 -46.76 -33.05 9.96
CA PHE A 14 -46.98 -32.53 11.35
C PHE A 14 -47.01 -33.50 12.58
N PRO A 15 -47.07 -33.03 13.85
CA PRO A 15 -46.59 -31.80 14.55
C PRO A 15 -45.91 -32.13 15.91
N PHE A 16 -45.49 -31.12 16.71
CA PHE A 16 -45.88 -31.01 18.13
C PHE A 16 -45.56 -29.63 18.71
N ALA A 17 -46.47 -29.12 19.53
CA ALA A 17 -46.53 -27.79 20.11
C ALA A 17 -46.27 -27.80 21.63
N ALA A 18 -45.84 -26.66 22.20
CA ALA A 18 -46.10 -26.23 23.58
C ALA A 18 -45.83 -24.71 23.68
N HIS A 19 -46.82 -23.83 23.89
CA HIS A 19 -47.32 -23.30 25.20
C HIS A 19 -46.19 -22.72 26.07
N ALA A 20 -46.17 -21.50 26.62
CA ALA A 20 -47.13 -20.41 26.92
C ALA A 20 -46.28 -19.09 26.99
N ALA A 21 -46.73 -17.86 27.23
CA ALA A 21 -47.91 -17.28 27.85
C ALA A 21 -48.05 -15.82 27.37
N ALA A 22 -49.28 -15.31 27.38
CA ALA A 22 -49.58 -13.91 27.20
C ALA A 22 -49.66 -13.19 28.56
N THR A 23 -49.10 -11.99 28.66
CA THR A 23 -49.63 -10.92 29.51
C THR A 23 -49.61 -9.61 28.74
N SER A 24 -50.77 -8.96 28.77
CA SER A 24 -51.16 -7.72 28.12
C SER A 24 -50.93 -6.50 29.00
N ALA A 25 -50.64 -5.36 28.36
CA ALA A 25 -50.90 -3.94 28.72
C ALA A 25 -49.62 -3.11 28.51
N GLY A 26 -49.59 -1.95 27.86
CA GLY A 26 -50.65 -1.12 27.30
C GLY A 26 -50.03 -0.20 26.23
N GLY A 27 -50.86 0.23 25.27
CA GLY A 27 -50.42 1.03 24.14
C GLY A 27 -50.13 2.49 24.49
N TYR A 28 -49.29 3.11 23.67
CA TYR A 28 -49.56 4.45 23.15
C TYR A 28 -49.08 4.54 21.70
N LEU A 29 -49.99 5.04 20.87
CA LEU A 29 -49.86 5.30 19.45
C LEU A 29 -48.77 6.35 19.18
N MET A 30 -47.93 6.15 18.17
CA MET A 30 -47.73 7.15 17.11
C MET A 30 -47.30 6.48 15.82
N ARG A 31 -47.83 7.05 14.73
CA ARG A 31 -47.98 6.53 13.38
C ARG A 31 -46.89 7.15 12.50
N GLY A 32 -46.21 6.37 11.67
CA GLY A 32 -45.27 6.89 10.69
C GLY A 32 -44.57 5.77 9.94
N GLY A 33 -45.26 5.18 8.96
CA GLY A 33 -44.71 4.12 8.14
C GLY A 33 -43.77 4.66 7.06
N TYR A 34 -42.68 3.95 6.82
CA TYR A 34 -42.03 3.83 5.50
C TYR A 34 -41.29 2.49 5.50
N GLN A 35 -41.72 1.57 4.64
CA GLN A 35 -41.01 0.31 4.35
C GLN A 35 -40.27 0.47 3.00
N PRO A 36 -39.08 -0.15 2.85
CA PRO A 36 -38.17 0.08 1.73
C PRO A 36 -38.26 -1.02 0.65
N ARG A 37 -38.06 -0.64 -0.61
CA ARG A 37 -37.71 -1.49 -1.77
C ARG A 37 -37.08 -0.57 -2.82
N SER A 38 -36.09 -0.91 -3.63
CA SER A 38 -35.25 -2.10 -3.82
C SER A 38 -34.22 -1.72 -4.90
N HIS A 39 -33.06 -2.38 -4.86
CA HIS A 39 -31.96 -2.34 -5.82
C HIS A 39 -32.36 -2.46 -7.31
N ALA A 40 -31.63 -1.76 -8.19
CA ALA A 40 -31.34 -2.25 -9.55
C ALA A 40 -30.08 -1.60 -10.15
N ARG A 41 -29.10 -2.49 -10.40
CA ARG A 41 -27.88 -2.44 -11.24
C ARG A 41 -27.75 -1.32 -12.28
N LEU A 42 -26.55 -0.73 -12.27
CA LEU A 42 -25.89 -0.13 -13.44
C LEU A 42 -25.28 -1.23 -14.32
N GLN A 43 -25.58 -1.20 -15.62
CA GLN A 43 -24.90 -1.99 -16.63
C GLN A 43 -24.38 -1.02 -17.70
N ILE A 44 -23.07 -1.06 -17.89
CA ILE A 44 -22.31 -0.36 -18.94
C ILE A 44 -22.51 -1.16 -20.24
N ASP A 45 -22.83 -0.48 -21.34
CA ASP A 45 -22.26 -0.81 -22.65
C ASP A 45 -22.41 0.36 -23.64
N ALA A 46 -21.37 0.49 -24.44
CA ALA A 46 -21.02 1.57 -25.34
C ALA A 46 -21.92 1.69 -26.58
N LEU A 47 -21.95 2.87 -27.22
CA LEU A 47 -21.62 3.06 -28.65
C LEU A 47 -21.72 4.52 -29.12
N ASN A 48 -20.91 4.80 -30.13
CA ASN A 48 -20.48 6.07 -30.71
C ASN A 48 -21.55 6.91 -31.46
N SER A 49 -21.31 8.23 -31.40
CA SER A 49 -21.28 9.23 -32.48
C SER A 49 -22.56 9.76 -33.19
N THR A 50 -22.56 11.11 -33.27
CA THR A 50 -23.00 12.03 -34.35
C THR A 50 -24.40 12.68 -34.34
N ILE A 51 -24.42 13.95 -33.88
CA ILE A 51 -25.01 15.19 -34.44
C ILE A 51 -26.39 15.12 -35.13
N THR A 52 -27.39 15.89 -34.64
CA THR A 52 -28.22 16.89 -35.37
C THR A 52 -29.09 17.72 -34.40
N ALA A 53 -29.28 19.01 -34.74
CA ALA A 53 -29.87 20.15 -34.00
C ALA A 53 -31.37 20.03 -33.53
N PRO A 54 -31.86 20.93 -32.64
CA PRO A 54 -33.14 20.75 -31.94
C PRO A 54 -34.36 21.42 -32.60
N GLN A 55 -35.53 20.81 -32.41
CA GLN A 55 -36.86 21.34 -32.77
C GLN A 55 -37.68 21.70 -31.53
N LYS A 56 -38.39 22.83 -31.66
CA LYS A 56 -39.19 23.64 -30.71
C LYS A 56 -40.31 22.89 -29.94
N VAL A 57 -40.59 23.34 -28.70
CA VAL A 57 -41.96 23.37 -28.13
C VAL A 57 -42.25 24.66 -27.33
N LYS A 58 -43.11 25.50 -27.93
CA LYS A 58 -44.20 26.38 -27.44
C LYS A 58 -44.16 27.03 -26.04
N GLN A 59 -44.06 28.36 -26.04
CA GLN A 59 -44.63 29.28 -25.03
C GLN A 59 -46.08 29.65 -25.38
N SER A 60 -46.92 29.86 -24.36
CA SER A 60 -48.27 30.44 -24.43
C SER A 60 -48.26 31.87 -23.87
N VAL A 61 -48.80 32.82 -24.65
CA VAL A 61 -48.86 34.26 -24.39
C VAL A 61 -50.29 34.71 -24.03
N ARG A 62 -50.42 35.70 -23.14
CA ARG A 62 -51.54 36.68 -23.10
C ARG A 62 -50.93 38.09 -22.94
N HIS A 63 -50.87 38.88 -24.03
CA HIS A 63 -51.72 40.07 -24.35
C HIS A 63 -51.74 41.14 -23.23
N GLY A 64 -51.37 42.42 -23.39
CA GLY A 64 -50.94 43.25 -24.53
C GLY A 64 -51.45 44.70 -24.32
N ALA A 65 -50.56 45.71 -24.35
CA ALA A 65 -50.92 47.13 -24.56
C ALA A 65 -49.70 47.98 -25.02
N ALA A 66 -49.66 48.23 -26.33
CA ALA A 66 -49.13 49.36 -27.11
C ALA A 66 -47.82 50.11 -26.72
N LEU A 67 -46.78 49.80 -27.52
CA LEU A 67 -45.91 50.71 -28.31
C LEU A 67 -45.17 51.87 -27.60
N ILE A 68 -43.93 51.59 -27.21
CA ILE A 68 -42.80 52.52 -27.34
C ILE A 68 -41.79 51.88 -28.30
N ASP A 69 -41.29 52.71 -29.20
CA ASP A 69 -40.41 52.42 -30.33
C ASP A 69 -39.16 51.61 -29.94
N ILE A 70 -38.89 50.53 -30.69
CA ILE A 70 -37.81 49.57 -30.44
C ILE A 70 -36.59 50.04 -31.26
N ALA A 71 -35.97 51.13 -30.84
CA ALA A 71 -34.74 51.63 -31.48
C ALA A 71 -33.71 52.24 -30.52
N THR A 72 -33.83 52.04 -29.20
CA THR A 72 -32.77 52.38 -28.22
C THR A 72 -32.88 51.54 -26.95
N LEU A 73 -32.66 50.22 -27.06
CA LEU A 73 -32.16 49.45 -25.92
C LEU A 73 -30.77 48.93 -26.28
N ASP A 74 -29.80 49.69 -25.80
CA ASP A 74 -28.41 49.31 -25.69
C ASP A 74 -28.34 47.92 -25.07
N ILE A 75 -27.78 46.99 -25.83
CA ILE A 75 -27.34 45.70 -25.30
C ILE A 75 -26.29 46.06 -24.26
N LEU A 76 -26.50 45.67 -22.99
CA LEU A 76 -25.41 45.65 -22.01
C LEU A 76 -24.38 44.65 -22.51
N GLN A 77 -23.48 45.15 -23.35
CA GLN A 77 -22.21 44.56 -23.66
C GLN A 77 -21.51 44.41 -22.32
N GLU A 78 -21.26 43.16 -21.93
CA GLU A 78 -20.31 42.79 -20.88
C GLU A 78 -19.05 43.60 -21.15
N SER A 79 -18.79 44.63 -20.34
CA SER A 79 -17.60 45.45 -20.49
C SER A 79 -16.42 44.52 -20.24
N VAL A 80 -15.72 44.13 -21.31
CA VAL A 80 -14.49 43.35 -21.21
C VAL A 80 -13.57 44.16 -20.32
N ALA A 81 -13.24 43.64 -19.12
CA ALA A 81 -12.35 44.32 -18.19
C ALA A 81 -11.03 44.60 -18.90
N THR A 82 -10.66 45.87 -19.03
CA THR A 82 -9.41 46.28 -19.68
C THR A 82 -8.27 46.29 -18.69
N GLU A 83 -8.54 46.46 -17.40
CA GLU A 83 -7.55 46.51 -16.32
C GLU A 83 -8.06 45.78 -15.07
N LEU A 84 -7.15 45.22 -14.30
CA LEU A 84 -7.48 44.47 -13.07
C LEU A 84 -6.77 45.09 -11.86
N VAL A 85 -7.51 45.32 -10.79
CA VAL A 85 -6.98 45.73 -9.49
C VAL A 85 -7.05 44.57 -8.52
N ILE A 86 -5.94 44.24 -7.89
CA ILE A 86 -5.83 43.29 -6.79
C ILE A 86 -5.65 44.11 -5.52
N ILE A 87 -6.57 43.98 -4.57
CA ILE A 87 -6.50 44.66 -3.28
C ILE A 87 -6.30 43.63 -2.17
N ASP A 88 -5.26 43.83 -1.38
CA ASP A 88 -5.04 43.01 -0.20
C ASP A 88 -6.09 43.30 0.88
N GLY A 89 -6.74 42.26 1.41
CA GLY A 89 -7.77 42.41 2.43
C GLY A 89 -7.26 43.01 3.75
N SER A 90 -5.95 43.07 3.98
CA SER A 90 -5.36 43.80 5.11
C SER A 90 -5.38 45.32 4.95
N VAL A 91 -5.58 45.83 3.73
CA VAL A 91 -5.66 47.28 3.46
C VAL A 91 -6.89 47.89 4.15
N ALA A 92 -6.63 48.83 5.05
CA ALA A 92 -7.65 49.64 5.71
C ALA A 92 -8.26 50.68 4.74
N ASP A 93 -9.50 51.08 4.98
CA ASP A 93 -10.30 51.98 4.11
C ASP A 93 -10.39 51.57 2.61
N LYS A 94 -10.10 50.30 2.29
CA LYS A 94 -10.22 49.76 0.92
C LYS A 94 -11.62 49.94 0.29
N ALA A 95 -12.67 50.08 1.10
CA ALA A 95 -14.02 50.37 0.63
C ALA A 95 -14.10 51.67 -0.18
N THR A 96 -13.25 52.65 0.12
CA THR A 96 -13.14 53.92 -0.63
C THR A 96 -12.55 53.69 -2.02
N LEU A 97 -11.56 52.81 -2.14
CA LEU A 97 -10.97 52.41 -3.43
C LEU A 97 -11.96 51.63 -4.29
N TYR A 98 -12.73 50.69 -3.71
CA TYR A 98 -13.76 49.93 -4.45
C TYR A 98 -14.84 50.83 -5.06
N ARG A 99 -15.31 51.84 -4.33
CA ARG A 99 -16.30 52.81 -4.85
C ARG A 99 -15.72 53.74 -5.91
N GLY A 100 -14.39 53.79 -6.01
CA GLY A 100 -13.63 54.75 -6.79
C GLY A 100 -13.06 54.24 -8.11
N LEU A 101 -13.30 52.98 -8.48
CA LEU A 101 -12.72 52.38 -9.68
C LEU A 101 -13.14 53.12 -10.95
N LYS A 102 -12.19 53.36 -11.87
CA LYS A 102 -12.48 53.95 -13.18
C LYS A 102 -13.26 52.97 -14.07
N PRO A 103 -14.03 53.46 -15.07
CA PRO A 103 -14.71 52.58 -16.02
C PRO A 103 -13.73 51.65 -16.73
N GLY A 104 -14.07 50.35 -16.84
CA GLY A 104 -13.21 49.33 -17.45
C GLY A 104 -12.24 48.63 -16.49
N VAL A 105 -12.18 49.06 -15.23
CA VAL A 105 -11.35 48.47 -14.17
C VAL A 105 -12.20 47.55 -13.28
N VAL A 106 -11.72 46.33 -13.03
CA VAL A 106 -12.36 45.38 -12.10
C VAL A 106 -11.45 45.14 -10.90
N ALA A 107 -12.03 45.01 -9.70
CA ALA A 107 -11.25 44.70 -8.50
C ALA A 107 -11.49 43.27 -7.99
N VAL A 108 -10.42 42.64 -7.53
CA VAL A 108 -10.40 41.35 -6.83
C VAL A 108 -9.73 41.56 -5.48
N GLU A 109 -10.41 41.15 -4.41
CA GLU A 109 -9.83 41.13 -3.06
C GLU A 109 -9.12 39.80 -2.82
N ILE A 110 -7.95 39.84 -2.20
CA ILE A 110 -7.26 38.64 -1.71
C ILE A 110 -7.37 38.55 -0.19
N ASP A 111 -7.52 37.33 0.32
CA ASP A 111 -7.65 37.02 1.73
C ASP A 111 -6.30 37.21 2.44
N PRO A 112 -6.22 38.07 3.49
CA PRO A 112 -4.99 38.33 4.21
C PRO A 112 -4.48 37.13 5.03
N SER A 113 -5.29 36.08 5.22
CA SER A 113 -4.92 34.87 5.94
C SER A 113 -4.32 33.77 5.05
N LEU A 114 -4.42 33.90 3.72
CA LEU A 114 -3.96 32.90 2.75
C LEU A 114 -2.70 33.37 1.99
N PRO A 115 -1.91 32.44 1.38
CA PRO A 115 -0.74 32.81 0.59
C PRO A 115 -1.04 33.74 -0.58
N GLY A 116 -0.23 34.79 -0.78
CA GLY A 116 -0.52 35.87 -1.74
C GLY A 116 -0.37 35.49 -3.20
N LEU A 117 0.75 34.86 -3.59
CA LEU A 117 1.05 34.54 -5.00
C LEU A 117 0.08 33.51 -5.62
N PRO A 118 -0.36 32.46 -4.89
CA PRO A 118 -1.41 31.58 -5.39
C PRO A 118 -2.74 32.32 -5.61
N GLN A 119 -3.14 33.19 -4.68
CA GLN A 119 -4.34 34.01 -4.83
C GLN A 119 -4.24 34.99 -5.99
N LEU A 120 -3.06 35.57 -6.21
CA LEU A 120 -2.76 36.40 -7.37
C LEU A 120 -2.94 35.61 -8.67
N ALA A 121 -2.36 34.41 -8.77
CA ALA A 121 -2.51 33.55 -9.93
C ALA A 121 -3.99 33.14 -10.17
N ASP A 122 -4.73 32.88 -9.08
CA ASP A 122 -6.17 32.58 -9.13
C ASP A 122 -6.99 33.79 -9.62
N ALA A 123 -6.70 35.00 -9.13
CA ALA A 123 -7.35 36.24 -9.54
C ALA A 123 -7.14 36.53 -11.03
N LEU A 124 -5.97 36.18 -11.55
CA LEU A 124 -5.60 36.35 -12.96
C LEU A 124 -6.18 35.25 -13.87
N ARG A 125 -6.71 34.17 -13.29
CA ARG A 125 -7.25 33.04 -14.07
C ARG A 125 -8.50 33.48 -14.85
N GLY A 126 -8.47 33.22 -16.16
CA GLY A 126 -9.58 33.55 -17.06
C GLY A 126 -9.52 34.96 -17.65
N HIS A 127 -8.63 35.83 -17.17
CA HIS A 127 -8.35 37.11 -17.79
C HIS A 127 -7.38 36.96 -18.96
N ARG A 128 -7.58 37.72 -20.04
CA ARG A 128 -6.71 37.75 -21.22
C ARG A 128 -6.68 39.18 -21.76
N ASN A 129 -5.56 39.59 -22.32
CA ASN A 129 -5.37 40.91 -22.94
C ASN A 129 -5.60 42.11 -21.99
N LEU A 130 -5.35 41.96 -20.69
CA LEU A 130 -5.36 43.09 -19.77
C LEU A 130 -4.30 44.11 -20.19
N ALA A 131 -4.68 45.39 -20.16
CA ALA A 131 -3.82 46.54 -20.44
C ALA A 131 -2.92 46.88 -19.26
N ALA A 132 -3.43 46.70 -18.04
CA ALA A 132 -2.67 46.92 -16.81
C ALA A 132 -3.19 46.03 -15.67
N ILE A 133 -2.28 45.75 -14.73
CA ILE A 133 -2.56 45.11 -13.45
C ILE A 133 -2.10 46.06 -12.35
N HIS A 134 -2.98 46.29 -11.39
CA HIS A 134 -2.79 47.21 -10.27
C HIS A 134 -2.80 46.39 -8.98
N VAL A 135 -1.76 46.47 -8.16
CA VAL A 135 -1.67 45.72 -6.89
C VAL A 135 -1.62 46.72 -5.75
N VAL A 136 -2.67 46.75 -4.93
CA VAL A 136 -2.76 47.59 -3.73
C VAL A 136 -2.52 46.73 -2.52
N SER A 137 -1.40 46.96 -1.85
CA SER A 137 -1.08 46.26 -0.62
C SER A 137 -0.09 47.05 0.24
N HIS A 138 0.06 46.63 1.49
CA HIS A 138 1.11 47.14 2.34
C HIS A 138 2.49 46.72 1.82
N ALA A 139 3.47 47.62 1.86
CA ALA A 139 4.85 47.32 1.51
C ALA A 139 5.85 48.00 2.44
N SER A 140 7.10 47.61 2.28
CA SER A 140 8.30 48.26 2.81
C SER A 140 9.43 48.12 1.79
N ALA A 141 10.54 48.83 1.97
CA ALA A 141 11.73 48.70 1.13
C ALA A 141 12.11 47.24 0.82
N GLY A 142 12.00 46.85 -0.45
CA GLY A 142 12.35 45.50 -0.93
C GLY A 142 11.34 44.40 -0.66
N VAL A 143 10.20 44.69 -0.03
CA VAL A 143 9.22 43.68 0.36
C VAL A 143 7.79 44.16 0.11
N LEU A 144 7.07 43.46 -0.76
CA LEU A 144 5.63 43.62 -0.94
C LEU A 144 4.90 42.60 -0.05
N LEU A 145 3.95 43.04 0.77
CA LEU A 145 3.05 42.09 1.45
C LEU A 145 1.91 41.72 0.51
N LEU A 146 1.53 40.46 0.44
CA LEU A 146 0.40 40.02 -0.35
C LEU A 146 -0.20 38.78 0.29
N GLY A 147 -1.47 38.83 0.69
CA GLY A 147 -2.07 37.89 1.61
C GLY A 147 -1.28 37.81 2.92
N ASN A 148 -0.94 36.59 3.33
CA ASN A 148 -0.02 36.35 4.45
C ASN A 148 1.46 36.25 4.02
N SER A 149 1.76 36.52 2.75
CA SER A 149 3.09 36.31 2.14
C SER A 149 3.89 37.60 2.04
N ARG A 150 5.22 37.47 2.13
CA ARG A 150 6.18 38.56 1.88
C ARG A 150 6.84 38.28 0.55
N ILE A 151 6.65 39.12 -0.45
CA ILE A 151 7.28 38.96 -1.77
C ILE A 151 8.59 39.73 -1.77
N THR A 152 9.69 39.00 -1.92
CA THR A 152 11.06 39.52 -1.92
C THR A 152 11.75 39.11 -3.23
N PRO A 153 12.91 39.68 -3.58
CA PRO A 153 13.67 39.24 -4.75
C PRO A 153 13.92 37.72 -4.78
N GLU A 154 14.23 37.13 -3.63
CA GLU A 154 14.60 35.72 -3.50
C GLU A 154 13.44 34.80 -3.86
N ASN A 155 12.24 35.04 -3.32
CA ASN A 155 11.10 34.17 -3.61
C ASN A 155 10.37 34.51 -4.90
N ALA A 156 10.50 35.74 -5.41
CA ALA A 156 10.00 36.08 -6.74
C ALA A 156 10.65 35.21 -7.83
N HIS A 157 11.92 34.81 -7.65
CA HIS A 157 12.60 33.88 -8.56
C HIS A 157 12.07 32.44 -8.51
N GLU A 158 11.55 32.02 -7.37
CA GLU A 158 11.11 30.64 -7.14
C GLU A 158 9.66 30.41 -7.62
N GLU A 159 8.89 31.48 -7.81
CA GLU A 159 7.45 31.45 -8.07
C GLU A 159 7.09 31.67 -9.55
N LEU A 160 7.63 30.79 -10.40
CA LEU A 160 7.42 30.80 -11.86
C LEU A 160 5.94 30.71 -12.27
N SER A 161 5.09 30.11 -11.42
CA SER A 161 3.66 29.91 -11.72
C SER A 161 2.87 31.22 -11.70
N ALA A 162 3.10 32.07 -10.68
CA ALA A 162 2.46 33.37 -10.55
C ALA A 162 2.98 34.36 -11.61
N LEU A 163 4.29 34.34 -11.88
CA LEU A 163 4.90 35.13 -12.96
C LEU A 163 4.37 34.72 -14.34
N SER A 164 4.14 33.42 -14.56
CA SER A 164 3.51 32.94 -15.79
C SER A 164 2.05 33.37 -15.88
N ALA A 165 1.30 33.31 -14.77
CA ALA A 165 -0.09 33.75 -14.75
C ALA A 165 -0.22 35.26 -15.05
N LEU A 166 0.69 36.09 -14.53
CA LEU A 166 0.80 37.50 -14.88
C LEU A 166 0.99 37.69 -16.38
N ARG A 167 2.00 37.01 -16.96
CA ARG A 167 2.30 37.09 -18.39
C ARG A 167 1.15 36.65 -19.29
N GLU A 168 0.41 35.61 -18.91
CA GLU A 168 -0.70 35.08 -19.72
C GLU A 168 -1.99 35.90 -19.61
N ALA A 169 -2.17 36.65 -18.53
CA ALA A 169 -3.36 37.47 -18.31
C ALA A 169 -3.34 38.78 -19.10
N VAL A 170 -2.15 39.27 -19.45
CA VAL A 170 -1.92 40.60 -20.02
C VAL A 170 -1.60 40.58 -21.52
N ARG A 171 -1.68 41.75 -22.17
CA ARG A 171 -1.13 41.95 -23.52
C ARG A 171 0.39 42.24 -23.45
N PRO A 172 1.16 42.05 -24.54
CA PRO A 172 2.57 42.45 -24.58
C PRO A 172 2.74 43.95 -24.29
N GLY A 173 3.70 44.31 -23.43
CA GLY A 173 3.91 45.70 -22.97
C GLY A 173 2.73 46.23 -22.16
N ALA A 174 2.14 45.38 -21.32
CA ALA A 174 1.15 45.82 -20.34
C ALA A 174 1.86 46.28 -19.06
N ASP A 175 1.15 47.10 -18.30
CA ASP A 175 1.70 47.69 -17.09
C ASP A 175 1.39 46.85 -15.84
N LEU A 176 2.33 46.81 -14.91
CA LEU A 176 2.15 46.26 -13.56
C LEU A 176 2.52 47.33 -12.53
N LEU A 177 1.52 47.83 -11.83
CA LEU A 177 1.63 48.97 -10.92
C LEU A 177 1.46 48.50 -9.48
N PHE A 178 2.50 48.66 -8.66
CA PHE A 178 2.48 48.34 -7.23
C PHE A 178 2.24 49.59 -6.39
N TYR A 179 1.08 49.65 -5.74
CA TYR A 179 0.74 50.63 -4.71
C TYR A 179 1.08 50.03 -3.35
N GLY A 180 2.22 50.43 -2.80
CA GLY A 180 2.68 50.01 -1.49
C GLY A 180 3.86 50.87 -1.05
N CYS A 181 3.84 51.32 0.21
CA CYS A 181 4.84 52.27 0.69
C CYS A 181 6.27 51.73 0.55
N ASP A 182 7.15 52.60 0.06
CA ASP A 182 8.60 52.43 -0.01
C ASP A 182 9.08 51.18 -0.76
N LEU A 183 8.22 50.48 -1.52
CA LEU A 183 8.57 49.19 -2.13
C LEU A 183 9.88 49.27 -2.94
N ALA A 184 10.05 50.33 -3.71
CA ALA A 184 11.21 50.57 -4.56
C ALA A 184 12.24 51.56 -3.98
N ALA A 185 12.18 51.81 -2.67
CA ALA A 185 13.10 52.75 -2.00
C ALA A 185 14.54 52.22 -1.85
N SER A 186 14.76 50.89 -1.94
CA SER A 186 16.07 50.25 -1.76
C SER A 186 16.58 49.50 -2.98
N SER A 187 17.84 49.06 -2.94
CA SER A 187 18.45 48.18 -3.94
C SER A 187 17.69 46.87 -4.12
N GLU A 188 17.19 46.30 -3.03
CA GLU A 188 16.40 45.05 -3.02
C GLU A 188 15.05 45.27 -3.69
N GLY A 189 14.40 46.41 -3.43
CA GLY A 189 13.17 46.81 -4.13
C GLY A 189 13.37 46.94 -5.63
N ASN A 190 14.46 47.60 -6.03
CA ASN A 190 14.83 47.71 -7.43
C ASN A 190 15.10 46.34 -8.07
N ALA A 191 15.79 45.44 -7.36
CA ALA A 191 16.03 44.08 -7.82
C ALA A 191 14.72 43.29 -8.00
N LEU A 192 13.76 43.43 -7.07
CA LEU A 192 12.44 42.80 -7.20
C LEU A 192 11.72 43.26 -8.48
N LEU A 193 11.72 44.56 -8.77
CA LEU A 193 11.11 45.08 -10.01
C LEU A 193 11.84 44.57 -11.26
N ASP A 194 13.18 44.52 -11.23
CA ASP A 194 13.99 43.99 -12.34
C ASP A 194 13.66 42.53 -12.61
N ILE A 195 13.51 41.70 -11.56
CA ILE A 195 13.15 40.29 -11.68
C ILE A 195 11.78 40.15 -12.34
N ILE A 196 10.78 40.90 -11.85
CA ILE A 196 9.43 40.83 -12.39
C ILE A 196 9.41 41.27 -13.86
N GLN A 197 10.07 42.39 -14.21
CA GLN A 197 10.18 42.85 -15.59
C GLN A 197 10.85 41.78 -16.47
N LEU A 198 12.00 41.25 -16.06
CA LEU A 198 12.77 40.29 -16.86
C LEU A 198 12.03 38.96 -17.07
N GLN A 199 11.27 38.50 -16.08
CA GLN A 199 10.57 37.20 -16.14
C GLN A 199 9.21 37.29 -16.83
N THR A 200 8.50 38.43 -16.70
CA THR A 200 7.14 38.59 -17.25
C THR A 200 7.10 39.37 -18.56
N GLY A 201 8.08 40.25 -18.80
CA GLY A 201 8.09 41.21 -19.91
C GLY A 201 7.12 42.38 -19.74
N LEU A 202 6.57 42.59 -18.54
CA LEU A 202 5.70 43.70 -18.18
C LEU A 202 6.50 44.98 -17.92
N ASP A 203 5.88 46.13 -18.18
CA ASP A 203 6.38 47.42 -17.74
C ASP A 203 5.96 47.63 -16.27
N VAL A 204 6.92 47.81 -15.36
CA VAL A 204 6.66 47.74 -13.91
C VAL A 204 6.87 49.10 -13.27
N ALA A 205 5.92 49.54 -12.44
CA ALA A 205 6.04 50.76 -11.65
C ALA A 205 5.74 50.50 -10.17
N ALA A 206 6.48 51.15 -9.28
CA ALA A 206 6.24 51.10 -7.85
C ALA A 206 6.67 52.41 -7.17
N SER A 207 6.13 52.64 -5.97
CA SER A 207 6.48 53.81 -5.16
C SER A 207 7.81 53.60 -4.42
N SER A 208 8.55 54.69 -4.25
CA SER A 208 9.77 54.81 -3.45
C SER A 208 9.56 55.60 -2.15
N ASN A 209 8.34 56.04 -1.88
CA ASN A 209 7.94 56.83 -0.72
C ASN A 209 6.61 56.31 -0.12
N LEU A 210 5.98 57.09 0.77
CA LEU A 210 4.68 56.73 1.33
C LEU A 210 3.59 56.79 0.26
N THR A 211 2.92 55.66 0.00
CA THR A 211 1.75 55.58 -0.88
C THR A 211 0.44 55.69 -0.09
N GLY A 212 -0.43 56.64 -0.42
CA GLY A 212 -1.77 56.79 0.17
C GLY A 212 -2.18 58.23 0.47
N SER A 213 -2.75 58.46 1.66
CA SER A 213 -3.35 59.74 2.05
C SER A 213 -2.34 60.89 2.10
N THR A 214 -2.64 61.97 1.37
CA THR A 214 -1.88 63.23 1.43
C THR A 214 -1.92 63.88 2.81
N ALA A 215 -2.97 63.64 3.60
CA ALA A 215 -3.06 64.13 4.97
C ALA A 215 -2.05 63.43 5.91
N LEU A 216 -1.61 62.23 5.55
CA LEU A 216 -0.59 61.44 6.26
C LEU A 216 0.79 61.54 5.60
N GLY A 217 0.96 62.45 4.64
CA GLY A 217 2.23 62.69 3.95
C GLY A 217 2.56 61.68 2.85
N GLY A 218 1.59 60.86 2.42
CA GLY A 218 1.74 60.01 1.25
C GLY A 218 1.18 60.62 -0.04
N ASP A 219 1.50 60.01 -1.17
CA ASP A 219 0.92 60.33 -2.47
C ASP A 219 0.57 59.04 -3.24
N TRP A 220 0.15 59.15 -4.50
CA TRP A 220 -0.16 57.99 -5.34
C TRP A 220 0.76 57.91 -6.56
N ASP A 221 1.87 58.63 -6.52
CA ASP A 221 2.87 58.64 -7.58
C ASP A 221 3.73 57.37 -7.46
N LEU A 222 4.10 56.81 -8.62
CA LEU A 222 4.98 55.66 -8.71
C LEU A 222 6.28 56.12 -9.34
N GLU A 223 7.26 56.50 -8.52
CA GLU A 223 8.45 57.19 -8.99
C GLU A 223 9.46 56.27 -9.67
N VAL A 224 9.40 54.97 -9.35
CA VAL A 224 10.34 53.98 -9.89
C VAL A 224 9.64 53.18 -10.96
N VAL A 225 10.13 53.33 -12.19
CA VAL A 225 9.58 52.69 -13.39
C VAL A 225 10.64 51.83 -14.07
N ARG A 226 10.19 50.71 -14.65
CA ARG A 226 10.93 49.81 -15.53
C ARG A 226 10.15 49.62 -16.81
N GLY A 227 10.66 50.17 -17.91
CA GLY A 227 9.95 50.19 -19.18
C GLY A 227 9.13 51.46 -19.37
N SER A 228 8.02 51.41 -20.12
CA SER A 228 7.13 52.56 -20.38
C SER A 228 5.76 52.31 -19.79
N ILE A 229 5.21 53.27 -19.04
CA ILE A 229 3.89 53.14 -18.40
C ILE A 229 2.89 54.00 -19.18
N GLU A 230 1.93 53.37 -19.85
CA GLU A 230 0.89 54.07 -20.62
C GLU A 230 -0.47 54.13 -19.91
N SER A 231 -0.67 53.31 -18.89
CA SER A 231 -1.89 53.28 -18.07
C SER A 231 -1.95 54.47 -17.11
N THR A 232 -3.19 54.82 -16.73
CA THR A 232 -3.43 55.79 -15.65
C THR A 232 -3.80 55.05 -14.37
N LEU A 233 -3.73 55.72 -13.21
CA LEU A 233 -4.16 55.13 -11.94
C LEU A 233 -5.57 54.52 -12.03
N ALA A 234 -5.77 53.34 -11.47
CA ALA A 234 -7.04 52.61 -11.51
C ALA A 234 -8.23 53.31 -10.83
N PHE A 235 -7.95 54.30 -9.98
CA PHE A 235 -8.94 54.96 -9.13
C PHE A 235 -9.20 56.40 -9.56
N SER A 236 -10.42 56.88 -9.32
CA SER A 236 -10.80 58.28 -9.51
C SER A 236 -10.11 59.21 -8.52
N ASP A 237 -9.84 60.44 -8.92
CA ASP A 237 -9.18 61.43 -8.06
C ASP A 237 -9.93 61.68 -6.75
N LYS A 238 -11.25 61.49 -6.74
CA LYS A 238 -12.06 61.59 -5.52
C LYS A 238 -11.71 60.48 -4.54
N ALA A 239 -11.60 59.24 -5.00
CA ALA A 239 -11.26 58.11 -4.15
C ALA A 239 -9.82 58.20 -3.62
N LEU A 240 -8.89 58.65 -4.45
CA LEU A 240 -7.50 58.88 -4.05
C LEU A 240 -7.38 59.96 -2.95
N ARG A 241 -8.20 61.02 -3.02
CA ARG A 241 -8.27 62.07 -1.98
C ARG A 241 -9.01 61.64 -0.72
N ASP A 242 -10.04 60.82 -0.85
CA ASP A 242 -10.89 60.40 0.28
C ASP A 242 -10.29 59.22 1.06
N PHE A 243 -9.32 58.49 0.48
CA PHE A 243 -8.64 57.39 1.15
C PHE A 243 -7.89 57.89 2.39
N SER A 244 -8.20 57.33 3.55
CA SER A 244 -7.73 57.88 4.84
C SER A 244 -6.38 57.36 5.33
N GLU A 245 -5.82 56.32 4.70
CA GLU A 245 -4.67 55.57 5.22
C GLU A 245 -3.41 55.65 4.34
N VAL A 246 -2.31 55.04 4.78
CA VAL A 246 -1.09 54.79 3.97
C VAL A 246 -0.75 53.30 3.97
N LEU A 247 -0.16 52.82 2.87
CA LEU A 247 0.06 51.38 2.60
C LEU A 247 1.36 50.84 3.23
N VAL A 248 1.58 51.07 4.53
CA VAL A 248 2.80 50.65 5.28
C VAL A 248 2.66 49.27 5.93
N ALA A 249 3.58 48.35 5.66
CA ALA A 249 3.62 46.98 6.20
C ALA A 249 4.12 46.92 7.66
N SER A 250 3.22 46.80 8.66
CA SER A 250 3.44 46.75 10.15
C SER A 250 4.45 47.73 10.77
N ASN A 251 5.22 48.44 9.96
CA ASN A 251 6.17 49.49 10.23
C ASN A 251 5.43 50.83 10.42
N GLY A 252 6.20 51.88 10.67
CA GLY A 252 5.68 53.23 10.88
C GLY A 252 5.30 53.50 12.33
N THR A 253 4.76 54.70 12.55
CA THR A 253 4.44 55.21 13.87
C THR A 253 3.15 54.59 14.42
N LYS A 254 3.25 53.97 15.58
CA LYS A 254 2.15 53.40 16.34
C LYS A 254 1.79 54.33 17.50
N ASN A 255 0.56 54.82 17.49
CA ASN A 255 -0.08 55.39 18.68
C ASN A 255 -1.01 54.35 19.32
N PHE A 256 -1.72 54.73 20.38
CA PHE A 256 -2.57 53.83 21.14
C PHE A 256 -4.06 53.88 20.73
N ASN A 257 -4.41 54.54 19.61
CA ASN A 257 -5.78 54.50 19.11
C ASN A 257 -6.15 53.09 18.65
N GLY A 258 -7.34 52.62 19.02
CA GLY A 258 -7.84 51.29 18.64
C GLY A 258 -7.25 50.12 19.42
N TRP A 259 -6.35 50.35 20.39
CA TRP A 259 -5.85 49.29 21.26
C TRP A 259 -6.94 48.78 22.21
N SER A 260 -7.00 47.46 22.37
CA SER A 260 -7.93 46.80 23.31
C SER A 260 -7.41 46.84 24.74
N GLY A 261 -8.31 46.76 25.74
CA GLY A 261 -7.93 46.65 27.16
C GLY A 261 -7.82 47.95 27.95
N ASN A 262 -8.36 49.07 27.44
CA ASN A 262 -8.32 50.37 28.13
C ASN A 262 -8.83 50.26 29.59
N GLY A 263 -8.02 50.68 30.57
CA GLY A 263 -8.36 50.57 31.99
C GLY A 263 -7.91 49.28 32.67
N SER A 264 -7.22 48.38 31.96
CA SER A 264 -6.81 47.05 32.44
C SER A 264 -5.29 46.96 32.64
N ALA A 265 -4.81 45.82 33.14
CA ALA A 265 -3.37 45.57 33.36
C ALA A 265 -2.53 45.53 32.07
N GLN A 266 -3.18 45.40 30.90
CA GLN A 266 -2.52 45.30 29.60
C GLN A 266 -3.38 45.95 28.51
N LEU A 267 -2.73 46.65 27.59
CA LEU A 267 -3.29 47.02 26.28
C LEU A 267 -2.74 46.09 25.20
N SER A 268 -3.54 45.78 24.18
CA SER A 268 -3.10 44.90 23.09
C SER A 268 -3.66 45.27 21.72
N THR A 269 -2.85 44.99 20.70
CA THR A 269 -3.22 44.90 19.28
C THR A 269 -2.92 43.48 18.78
N THR A 270 -3.07 43.26 17.48
CA THR A 270 -2.62 42.03 16.80
C THR A 270 -1.10 41.84 16.89
N ASP A 271 -0.31 42.91 16.91
CA ASP A 271 1.16 42.83 16.81
C ASP A 271 1.89 43.07 18.13
N PHE A 272 1.30 43.86 19.03
CA PHE A 272 1.96 44.34 20.24
C PHE A 272 1.09 44.25 21.49
N ARG A 273 1.77 44.07 22.63
CA ARG A 273 1.19 44.20 23.97
C ARG A 273 1.93 45.29 24.73
N LEU A 274 1.19 46.11 25.47
CA LEU A 274 1.70 47.15 26.35
C LEU A 274 1.27 46.87 27.79
N THR A 275 2.22 46.86 28.71
CA THR A 275 1.99 46.78 30.15
C THR A 275 2.75 47.90 30.86
N ALA A 276 2.46 48.14 32.14
CA ALA A 276 3.22 49.07 32.96
C ALA A 276 3.72 48.40 34.24
N LYS A 277 4.85 48.88 34.77
CA LYS A 277 5.30 48.60 36.14
C LYS A 277 5.72 49.87 36.84
N ASP A 278 5.40 49.95 38.13
CA ASP A 278 5.89 51.03 38.97
C ASP A 278 7.31 50.73 39.51
N GLY A 279 7.93 51.76 40.09
CA GLY A 279 9.29 51.70 40.64
C GLY A 279 9.50 50.67 41.76
N ASN A 280 8.42 50.20 42.39
CA ASN A 280 8.43 49.16 43.43
C ASN A 280 8.10 47.76 42.88
N GLY A 281 7.81 47.66 41.58
CA GLY A 281 7.56 46.39 40.88
C GLY A 281 6.09 45.97 40.79
N ALA A 282 5.14 46.80 41.24
CA ALA A 282 3.71 46.54 41.04
C ALA A 282 3.32 46.71 39.56
N THR A 283 2.22 46.08 39.14
CA THR A 283 1.69 46.11 37.75
C THR A 283 0.40 46.91 37.68
N PRO A 284 0.49 48.25 37.60
CA PRO A 284 -0.70 49.09 37.53
C PRO A 284 -1.41 48.99 36.18
N ASN A 285 -2.69 49.36 36.19
CA ASN A 285 -3.48 49.41 34.98
C ASN A 285 -2.98 50.52 34.04
N VAL A 286 -3.14 50.29 32.74
CA VAL A 286 -2.80 51.21 31.67
C VAL A 286 -4.09 51.75 31.04
N GLY A 287 -4.13 53.06 30.82
CA GLY A 287 -5.26 53.76 30.21
C GLY A 287 -4.88 54.44 28.92
N ILE A 288 -5.90 54.81 28.14
CA ILE A 288 -5.76 55.57 26.89
C ILE A 288 -6.59 56.85 27.00
N TYR A 289 -5.95 58.01 26.86
CA TYR A 289 -6.63 59.31 26.79
C TYR A 289 -7.22 59.58 25.40
N THR A 290 -8.11 60.58 25.30
CA THR A 290 -8.63 61.07 24.01
C THR A 290 -7.47 61.55 23.14
N GLY A 291 -7.26 60.92 21.99
CA GLY A 291 -6.12 61.17 21.10
C GLY A 291 -5.11 60.02 21.01
N GLY A 292 -5.29 58.92 21.75
CA GLY A 292 -4.48 57.70 21.57
C GLY A 292 -3.16 57.72 22.32
N ILE A 293 -3.15 58.33 23.51
CA ILE A 293 -1.99 58.46 24.39
C ILE A 293 -2.15 57.49 25.57
N ALA A 294 -1.15 56.66 25.82
CA ALA A 294 -1.15 55.73 26.93
C ALA A 294 -0.61 56.37 28.22
N TYR A 295 -1.23 56.06 29.35
CA TYR A 295 -0.83 56.52 30.68
C TYR A 295 -1.03 55.43 31.73
N MET A 296 -0.46 55.64 32.92
CA MET A 296 -0.54 54.69 34.03
C MET A 296 -1.51 55.18 35.11
N PHE A 297 -2.47 54.35 35.54
CA PHE A 297 -3.54 54.79 36.47
C PHE A 297 -3.08 55.06 37.91
N THR A 298 -2.19 54.21 38.45
CA THR A 298 -1.79 54.28 39.87
C THR A 298 -0.38 53.74 40.07
N GLY A 299 0.64 54.58 40.23
CA GLY A 299 2.02 54.15 40.50
C GLY A 299 2.49 54.48 41.92
N THR A 300 3.32 53.63 42.52
CA THR A 300 4.02 53.91 43.78
C THR A 300 5.54 53.93 43.58
N GLY A 301 6.25 54.77 44.34
CA GLY A 301 7.71 54.98 44.19
C GLY A 301 8.06 56.18 43.32
N ASN A 302 9.34 56.54 43.26
CA ASN A 302 9.86 57.74 42.60
C ASN A 302 10.82 57.50 41.42
N ALA A 303 11.29 56.27 41.23
CA ALA A 303 12.27 55.94 40.18
C ALA A 303 11.97 54.57 39.57
N ASN A 304 12.43 54.33 38.34
CA ASN A 304 12.31 53.11 37.56
C ASN A 304 10.87 52.69 37.24
N HIS A 305 9.95 53.64 37.09
CA HIS A 305 8.65 53.37 36.47
C HIS A 305 8.88 53.08 34.99
N TYR A 306 8.12 52.15 34.40
CA TYR A 306 8.20 51.91 32.97
C TYR A 306 6.92 51.41 32.32
N PHE A 307 6.77 51.77 31.05
CA PHE A 307 5.92 51.08 30.09
C PHE A 307 6.73 50.00 29.39
N SER A 308 6.14 48.82 29.15
CA SER A 308 6.78 47.70 28.47
C SER A 308 5.96 47.31 27.25
N VAL A 309 6.53 47.52 26.07
CA VAL A 309 5.98 47.06 24.79
C VAL A 309 6.67 45.75 24.42
N THR A 310 5.91 44.71 24.13
CA THR A 310 6.43 43.44 23.64
C THR A 310 5.72 43.06 22.35
N ALA A 311 6.47 42.49 21.40
CA ALA A 311 5.85 41.83 20.26
C ALA A 311 4.97 40.67 20.75
N ASP A 312 3.90 40.35 20.03
CA ASP A 312 2.94 39.32 20.43
C ASP A 312 3.50 37.88 20.31
N GLY A 313 4.61 37.71 19.58
CA GLY A 313 5.28 36.44 19.32
C GLY A 313 4.58 35.55 18.28
N THR A 314 3.47 36.01 17.71
CA THR A 314 2.67 35.27 16.72
C THR A 314 2.64 36.02 15.39
N ASN A 315 2.19 37.28 15.41
CA ASN A 315 2.14 38.16 14.25
C ASN A 315 3.43 38.98 14.11
N THR A 316 4.08 39.38 15.20
CA THR A 316 5.40 40.01 15.22
C THR A 316 6.29 39.31 16.25
N THR A 317 7.51 38.93 15.85
CA THR A 317 8.52 38.28 16.71
C THR A 317 9.74 39.16 16.93
N ALA A 318 10.06 40.01 15.96
CA ALA A 318 11.15 40.96 16.04
C ALA A 318 10.83 42.25 15.29
N PHE A 319 11.38 43.38 15.71
CA PHE A 319 11.26 44.67 15.02
C PHE A 319 12.44 45.58 15.35
N GLU A 320 12.71 46.59 14.54
CA GLU A 320 13.64 47.67 14.85
C GLU A 320 12.86 48.88 15.38
N LEU A 321 13.31 49.49 16.48
CA LEU A 321 12.72 50.71 17.02
C LEU A 321 13.49 51.92 16.48
N THR A 322 12.84 52.74 15.67
CA THR A 322 13.47 53.88 14.97
C THR A 322 13.01 55.25 15.48
N GLY A 323 11.93 55.29 16.28
CA GLY A 323 11.47 56.51 16.92
C GLY A 323 10.58 56.24 18.12
N LEU A 324 10.52 57.17 19.07
CA LEU A 324 9.54 57.16 20.17
C LEU A 324 9.29 58.58 20.67
N GLU A 325 8.03 58.89 20.95
CA GLU A 325 7.66 60.13 21.63
C GLU A 325 6.90 59.85 22.93
N ALA A 326 7.36 60.49 23.98
CA ALA A 326 6.66 60.61 25.25
C ALA A 326 6.51 62.10 25.62
N GLY A 327 5.78 62.39 26.68
CA GLY A 327 5.61 63.76 27.16
C GLY A 327 5.01 63.83 28.54
N GLU A 328 4.57 65.02 28.91
CA GLU A 328 3.92 65.30 30.18
C GLU A 328 2.65 66.15 30.01
N TYR A 329 1.66 65.95 30.87
CA TYR A 329 0.41 66.72 30.86
C TYR A 329 0.41 67.93 31.82
N GLY A 330 1.34 67.97 32.79
CA GLY A 330 1.43 69.02 33.82
C GLY A 330 2.87 69.32 34.22
N ALA A 331 3.08 70.22 35.18
CA ALA A 331 4.43 70.69 35.58
C ALA A 331 5.22 69.68 36.45
N THR A 332 5.16 68.39 36.13
CA THR A 332 5.85 67.33 36.88
C THR A 332 7.19 67.03 36.23
N GLN A 333 8.30 67.40 36.87
CA GLN A 333 9.62 67.12 36.31
C GLN A 333 9.92 65.61 36.26
N PHE A 334 9.92 65.05 35.05
CA PHE A 334 10.39 63.69 34.77
C PHE A 334 11.86 63.68 34.38
N THR A 335 12.63 62.79 35.01
CA THR A 335 14.05 62.62 34.74
C THR A 335 14.33 61.21 34.28
N ASN A 336 15.54 60.98 33.75
CA ASN A 336 16.00 59.65 33.37
C ASN A 336 15.01 58.92 32.44
N VAL A 337 14.42 59.67 31.50
CA VAL A 337 13.52 59.11 30.48
C VAL A 337 14.41 58.37 29.48
N ARG A 338 14.31 57.05 29.42
CA ARG A 338 15.18 56.22 28.56
C ARG A 338 14.48 54.98 28.08
N ILE A 339 14.99 54.40 26.99
CA ILE A 339 14.48 53.16 26.43
C ILE A 339 15.48 52.04 26.69
N VAL A 340 14.99 50.89 27.13
CA VAL A 340 15.76 49.65 27.22
C VAL A 340 15.11 48.63 26.30
N GLY A 341 15.71 48.40 25.13
CA GLY A 341 15.30 47.37 24.18
C GLY A 341 15.76 45.99 24.61
N THR A 342 14.91 44.99 24.45
CA THR A 342 15.24 43.57 24.61
C THR A 342 15.57 43.00 23.24
N LEU A 343 16.80 42.53 23.06
CA LEU A 343 17.27 41.97 21.79
C LEU A 343 16.52 40.67 21.48
N HIS A 344 16.19 40.45 20.21
CA HIS A 344 15.51 39.24 19.76
C HIS A 344 16.34 37.96 20.04
N GLY A 345 17.66 38.05 19.96
CA GLY A 345 18.61 36.96 20.33
C GLY A 345 19.00 36.91 21.82
N GLY A 346 18.35 37.71 22.67
CA GLY A 346 18.70 37.84 24.09
C GLY A 346 19.72 38.94 24.38
N GLY A 347 19.64 39.52 25.59
CA GLY A 347 20.39 40.71 25.97
C GLY A 347 19.57 42.01 25.83
N THR A 348 20.19 43.15 26.13
CA THR A 348 19.52 44.45 26.12
C THR A 348 20.37 45.54 25.49
N VAL A 349 19.71 46.50 24.85
CA VAL A 349 20.30 47.75 24.38
C VAL A 349 19.60 48.92 25.08
N THR A 350 20.33 49.99 25.41
CA THR A 350 19.79 51.13 26.19
C THR A 350 20.03 52.45 25.46
N SER A 351 19.03 53.30 25.39
CA SER A 351 19.14 54.60 24.74
C SER A 351 19.85 55.60 25.64
N SER A 352 20.33 56.70 25.06
CA SER A 352 20.67 57.87 25.88
C SER A 352 19.45 58.36 26.65
N ALA A 353 19.65 58.81 27.89
CA ALA A 353 18.57 59.32 28.74
C ALA A 353 18.26 60.78 28.40
N VAL A 354 16.97 61.12 28.36
CA VAL A 354 16.46 62.49 28.27
C VAL A 354 16.04 62.94 29.67
N VAL A 355 16.35 64.19 30.00
CA VAL A 355 16.02 64.80 31.29
C VAL A 355 15.06 65.96 31.04
N GLY A 356 13.87 65.91 31.62
CA GLY A 356 12.89 66.99 31.58
C GLY A 356 13.28 68.16 32.50
N THR A 357 12.70 69.31 32.20
CA THR A 357 12.78 70.51 33.04
C THR A 357 11.57 70.58 33.97
N ALA A 358 11.40 71.70 34.68
CA ALA A 358 10.19 71.94 35.47
C ALA A 358 9.11 72.70 34.68
N ALA A 359 9.22 72.72 33.35
CA ALA A 359 8.20 73.27 32.48
C ALA A 359 6.94 72.40 32.50
N SER A 360 5.87 72.87 31.87
CA SER A 360 4.65 72.08 31.65
C SER A 360 4.54 71.71 30.18
N ALA A 361 4.04 70.51 29.89
CA ALA A 361 3.81 70.02 28.53
C ALA A 361 5.08 69.81 27.70
N GLU A 362 6.17 69.38 28.33
CA GLU A 362 7.37 68.92 27.65
C GLU A 362 7.15 67.66 26.80
N VAL A 363 7.97 67.52 25.75
CA VAL A 363 8.01 66.36 24.86
C VAL A 363 9.38 65.72 24.94
N PHE A 364 9.39 64.40 25.17
CA PHE A 364 10.58 63.55 25.19
C PHE A 364 10.65 62.77 23.89
N SER A 365 11.46 63.26 22.94
CA SER A 365 11.63 62.64 21.63
C SER A 365 12.90 61.78 21.58
N PHE A 366 12.75 60.55 21.10
CA PHE A 366 13.82 59.63 20.79
C PHE A 366 13.87 59.45 19.27
N GLY A 367 14.77 60.17 18.60
CA GLY A 367 15.02 60.03 17.17
C GLY A 367 16.36 59.36 16.90
N ALA A 368 16.86 59.48 15.67
CA ALA A 368 18.12 58.86 15.21
C ALA A 368 19.32 59.16 16.13
N GLY A 369 19.36 60.33 16.77
CA GLY A 369 20.45 60.69 17.70
C GLY A 369 20.40 59.97 19.05
N GLN A 370 19.21 59.77 19.63
CA GLN A 370 19.05 59.08 20.92
C GLN A 370 19.02 57.55 20.77
N LEU A 371 18.66 57.06 19.58
CA LEU A 371 18.52 55.65 19.23
C LEU A 371 19.69 55.10 18.39
N LEU A 372 20.87 55.74 18.44
CA LEU A 372 22.05 55.29 17.67
C LEU A 372 22.37 53.81 17.88
N ASP A 373 22.33 53.33 19.13
CA ASP A 373 22.62 51.94 19.48
C ASP A 373 21.49 50.96 19.07
N PHE A 374 20.32 51.47 18.70
CA PHE A 374 19.17 50.68 18.23
C PHE A 374 19.16 50.49 16.71
N SER A 375 20.01 51.22 15.98
CA SER A 375 20.09 51.16 14.52
C SER A 375 20.48 49.76 14.05
N GLY A 376 19.64 49.15 13.21
CA GLY A 376 19.85 47.78 12.69
C GLY A 376 19.68 46.67 13.74
N VAL A 377 19.15 46.99 14.92
CA VAL A 377 19.01 46.04 16.03
C VAL A 377 17.59 45.51 16.12
N LYS A 378 17.44 44.19 15.99
CA LYS A 378 16.16 43.48 16.19
C LYS A 378 15.81 43.32 17.66
N LEU A 379 14.63 43.82 18.04
CA LEU A 379 14.06 43.73 19.37
C LEU A 379 12.85 42.79 19.40
N SER A 380 12.70 42.02 20.47
CA SER A 380 11.44 41.33 20.81
C SER A 380 10.50 42.22 21.65
N GLY A 381 11.00 43.33 22.17
CA GLY A 381 10.26 44.31 22.95
C GLY A 381 11.17 45.42 23.47
N PHE A 382 10.59 46.44 24.09
CA PHE A 382 11.34 47.50 24.78
C PHE A 382 10.59 48.03 25.99
N LYS A 383 11.32 48.68 26.89
CA LYS A 383 10.79 49.37 28.07
C LYS A 383 11.12 50.84 28.01
N LEU A 384 10.12 51.69 28.18
CA LEU A 384 10.28 53.13 28.33
C LEU A 384 10.27 53.47 29.82
N TYR A 385 11.44 53.75 30.37
CA TYR A 385 11.64 54.13 31.76
C TYR A 385 11.49 55.63 31.98
N PHE A 386 11.04 56.01 33.17
CA PHE A 386 11.02 57.39 33.65
C PHE A 386 11.09 57.45 35.19
N ASP A 387 11.67 58.53 35.70
CA ASP A 387 11.79 58.85 37.13
C ASP A 387 11.13 60.20 37.42
N CYS A 388 10.76 60.46 38.68
CA CYS A 388 10.37 61.79 39.16
C CYS A 388 11.58 62.45 39.85
N ALA A 389 11.83 63.75 39.64
CA ALA A 389 12.91 64.50 40.30
C ALA A 389 12.77 64.61 41.85
N GLY A 390 11.69 64.07 42.44
CA GLY A 390 11.38 64.05 43.88
C GLY A 390 10.34 62.96 44.23
N VAL A 391 9.56 63.11 45.30
CA VAL A 391 8.39 62.22 45.54
C VAL A 391 7.35 62.53 44.47
N CYS A 392 7.00 61.57 43.61
CA CYS A 392 5.87 61.71 42.70
C CYS A 392 4.64 62.08 43.55
N ALA A 393 4.04 63.27 43.35
CA ALA A 393 2.77 63.60 44.00
C ALA A 393 1.74 62.50 43.68
N ALA A 394 0.71 62.32 44.52
CA ALA A 394 -0.31 61.31 44.24
C ALA A 394 -0.85 61.49 42.81
N ASN A 395 -0.75 60.43 41.99
CA ASN A 395 -1.12 60.40 40.56
C ASN A 395 -0.18 61.14 39.59
N ALA A 396 1.01 61.59 40.01
CA ALA A 396 1.96 62.24 39.11
C ALA A 396 2.43 61.31 37.97
N GLN A 397 2.42 59.99 38.17
CA GLN A 397 2.75 59.04 37.11
C GLN A 397 1.65 58.90 36.04
N ALA A 398 0.43 59.35 36.31
CA ALA A 398 -0.63 59.47 35.30
C ALA A 398 -0.41 60.69 34.39
N ASN A 399 0.50 61.59 34.75
CA ASN A 399 0.88 62.75 33.94
C ASN A 399 1.99 62.43 32.94
N PHE A 400 2.66 61.27 33.03
CA PHE A 400 3.61 60.83 32.01
C PHE A 400 2.83 60.22 30.85
N GLU A 401 3.02 60.78 29.67
CA GLU A 401 2.30 60.41 28.47
C GLU A 401 3.19 59.57 27.57
N PHE A 402 2.83 58.31 27.33
CA PHE A 402 3.43 57.55 26.25
C PHE A 402 2.59 57.78 24.99
N ARG A 403 3.12 58.55 24.03
CA ARG A 403 2.34 59.06 22.90
C ARG A 403 2.41 58.13 21.70
N ASN A 404 3.61 57.77 21.26
CA ASN A 404 3.79 56.89 20.11
C ASN A 404 5.18 56.23 20.09
N PHE A 405 5.33 55.19 19.28
CA PHE A 405 6.61 54.59 18.93
C PHE A 405 6.63 54.20 17.46
N THR A 406 7.78 54.29 16.79
CA THR A 406 7.95 54.02 15.37
C THR A 406 8.84 52.82 15.17
N ILE A 407 8.38 51.86 14.37
CA ILE A 407 9.12 50.63 14.09
C ILE A 407 9.41 50.47 12.61
N GLN A 408 10.45 49.70 12.32
CA GLN A 408 10.82 49.25 10.99
C GLN A 408 11.20 47.77 10.99
N ASN A 409 11.24 47.19 9.78
CA ASN A 409 11.74 45.85 9.53
C ASN A 409 11.14 44.77 10.47
N ALA A 410 9.83 44.85 10.75
CA ALA A 410 9.15 43.86 11.58
C ALA A 410 9.16 42.46 10.93
N VAL A 411 9.41 41.44 11.76
CA VAL A 411 9.52 40.01 11.42
C VAL A 411 8.31 39.28 12.00
N ASN A 412 7.60 38.50 11.18
CA ASN A 412 6.42 37.74 11.57
C ASN A 412 6.79 36.24 11.71
N THR A 413 6.12 35.48 12.59
CA THR A 413 6.30 34.02 12.64
C THR A 413 5.62 33.40 11.42
N PRO A 414 6.28 32.51 10.64
CA PRO A 414 5.58 31.76 9.60
C PRO A 414 4.51 30.87 10.23
N ALA A 415 3.38 30.65 9.55
CA ALA A 415 2.36 29.72 10.02
C ALA A 415 2.91 28.28 10.11
N PRO A 416 2.37 27.41 10.99
CA PRO A 416 2.67 25.98 10.96
C PRO A 416 2.41 25.36 9.58
N PRO A 417 3.05 24.22 9.24
CA PRO A 417 2.81 23.58 7.95
C PRO A 417 1.36 23.14 7.79
N THR A 418 0.81 23.27 6.60
CA THR A 418 -0.44 22.62 6.20
C THR A 418 -0.15 21.19 5.79
N VAL A 419 -0.82 20.21 6.42
CA VAL A 419 -0.76 18.79 6.04
C VAL A 419 -2.18 18.33 5.77
N THR A 420 -2.48 17.94 4.53
CA THR A 420 -3.82 17.46 4.16
C THR A 420 -3.81 15.98 3.82
N ASP A 421 -4.89 15.30 4.22
CA ASP A 421 -5.12 13.87 3.97
C ASP A 421 -5.01 13.51 2.48
N GLY A 422 -5.59 14.31 1.58
CA GLY A 422 -5.51 14.07 0.13
C GLY A 422 -4.11 14.13 -0.48
N ARG A 423 -3.09 14.53 0.30
CA ARG A 423 -1.67 14.53 -0.09
C ARG A 423 -0.85 13.47 0.63
N ILE A 424 -1.48 12.68 1.50
CA ILE A 424 -0.89 11.50 2.12
C ILE A 424 -1.30 10.28 1.29
N SER A 425 -0.38 9.35 1.08
CA SER A 425 -0.71 8.07 0.49
C SER A 425 0.18 6.97 1.03
N ILE A 426 -0.36 5.76 1.10
CA ILE A 426 0.35 4.54 1.48
C ILE A 426 0.35 3.51 0.35
N SER A 427 1.41 2.72 0.27
CA SER A 427 1.54 1.61 -0.70
C SER A 427 2.36 0.46 -0.11
N GLY A 428 2.40 -0.68 -0.81
CA GLY A 428 3.24 -1.83 -0.42
C GLY A 428 2.50 -3.09 0.07
N ALA A 429 1.16 -3.08 0.13
CA ALA A 429 0.38 -4.26 0.50
C ALA A 429 0.51 -5.38 -0.54
N SER A 430 0.79 -6.60 -0.09
CA SER A 430 0.87 -7.80 -0.94
C SER A 430 -0.10 -8.92 -0.53
N GLY A 431 -0.81 -8.75 0.58
CA GLY A 431 -1.77 -9.71 1.09
C GLY A 431 -3.07 -9.77 0.28
N THR A 432 -3.84 -10.82 0.55
CA THR A 432 -5.14 -11.07 -0.09
C THR A 432 -6.08 -9.88 0.15
N GLY A 433 -6.77 -9.43 -0.90
CA GLY A 433 -7.70 -8.30 -0.80
C GLY A 433 -7.03 -6.94 -0.53
N GLY A 434 -5.70 -6.83 -0.70
CA GLY A 434 -4.96 -5.61 -0.42
C GLY A 434 -4.59 -5.41 1.05
N ALA A 435 -4.66 -6.49 1.86
CA ALA A 435 -4.17 -6.45 3.23
C ALA A 435 -2.64 -6.32 3.27
N TYR A 436 -2.15 -5.55 4.24
CA TYR A 436 -0.74 -5.52 4.59
C TYR A 436 -0.42 -6.70 5.51
N LYS A 437 0.61 -7.48 5.15
CA LYS A 437 0.97 -8.71 5.87
C LYS A 437 2.43 -8.73 6.34
N ILE A 438 2.84 -9.75 7.08
CA ILE A 438 4.22 -9.90 7.56
C ILE A 438 5.19 -9.88 6.37
N GLY A 439 6.24 -9.07 6.48
CA GLY A 439 7.25 -8.88 5.45
C GLY A 439 6.92 -7.79 4.42
N ASP A 440 5.67 -7.29 4.37
CA ASP A 440 5.34 -6.14 3.54
C ASP A 440 6.09 -4.91 4.05
N THR A 441 6.56 -4.08 3.11
CA THR A 441 7.12 -2.77 3.43
C THR A 441 6.10 -1.71 3.07
N ILE A 442 5.45 -1.15 4.09
CA ILE A 442 4.58 0.01 3.90
C ILE A 442 5.43 1.24 3.62
N THR A 443 5.12 1.90 2.51
CA THR A 443 5.72 3.16 2.10
C THR A 443 4.66 4.25 2.23
N ALA A 444 4.83 5.15 3.17
CA ALA A 444 3.99 6.32 3.35
C ALA A 444 4.66 7.54 2.71
N THR A 445 3.90 8.28 1.92
CA THR A 445 4.37 9.49 1.25
C THR A 445 3.47 10.68 1.55
N TRP A 446 4.07 11.84 1.74
CA TRP A 446 3.38 13.12 1.81
C TRP A 446 3.89 14.06 0.70
N ASN A 447 2.97 14.55 -0.13
CA ASN A 447 3.28 15.42 -1.25
C ASN A 447 3.22 16.91 -0.84
N ASN A 448 4.38 17.50 -0.62
CA ASN A 448 4.57 18.93 -0.36
C ASN A 448 5.12 19.70 -1.60
N THR A 449 4.96 19.16 -2.81
CA THR A 449 5.36 19.87 -4.04
C THR A 449 4.37 20.99 -4.39
N ALA A 450 4.65 21.76 -5.45
CA ALA A 450 3.74 22.79 -5.98
C ALA A 450 2.33 22.26 -6.32
N GLY A 451 2.22 20.98 -6.70
CA GLY A 451 0.93 20.32 -6.94
C GLY A 451 0.32 19.66 -5.70
N GLY A 452 0.98 19.75 -4.54
CA GLY A 452 0.64 19.13 -3.26
C GLY A 452 0.12 20.14 -2.24
N ASP A 453 0.57 20.03 -0.98
CA ASP A 453 0.26 21.01 0.08
C ASP A 453 1.10 22.29 -0.03
N ASN A 454 2.18 22.28 -0.82
CA ASN A 454 3.00 23.42 -1.21
C ASN A 454 3.33 24.41 -0.07
N ASN A 455 3.83 23.91 1.05
CA ASN A 455 4.26 24.75 2.15
C ASN A 455 5.46 25.61 1.75
N SER A 456 5.29 26.94 1.80
CA SER A 456 6.30 27.93 1.44
C SER A 456 7.36 28.18 2.53
N SER A 457 7.08 27.76 3.76
CA SER A 457 8.03 27.82 4.89
C SER A 457 8.99 26.64 4.89
N ASN A 458 10.27 26.86 5.24
CA ASN A 458 11.25 25.78 5.38
C ASN A 458 10.81 24.71 6.39
N ILE A 459 10.50 23.51 5.89
CA ILE A 459 10.13 22.34 6.70
C ILE A 459 11.40 21.80 7.36
N THR A 460 11.44 21.84 8.69
CA THR A 460 12.60 21.42 9.49
C THR A 460 12.57 19.94 9.85
N GLY A 461 11.42 19.28 9.75
CA GLY A 461 11.30 17.83 9.94
C GLY A 461 9.92 17.28 9.61
N VAL A 462 9.90 16.03 9.13
CA VAL A 462 8.68 15.26 8.89
C VAL A 462 8.83 13.87 9.50
N THR A 463 7.81 13.42 10.23
CA THR A 463 7.76 12.07 10.80
C THR A 463 6.44 11.39 10.45
N VAL A 464 6.47 10.07 10.34
CA VAL A 464 5.29 9.23 10.10
C VAL A 464 5.08 8.28 11.27
N ASP A 465 3.84 8.16 11.74
CA ASP A 465 3.41 7.21 12.74
C ASP A 465 2.95 5.89 12.07
N PHE A 466 3.72 4.81 12.30
CA PHE A 466 3.40 3.45 11.85
C PHE A 466 2.94 2.54 13.01
N SER A 467 2.63 3.08 14.19
CA SER A 467 2.26 2.29 15.37
C SER A 467 1.07 1.36 15.11
N GLN A 468 0.11 1.79 14.30
CA GLN A 468 -1.04 0.99 13.89
C GLN A 468 -0.69 -0.21 12.99
N PHE A 469 0.52 -0.23 12.42
CA PHE A 469 1.10 -1.32 11.63
C PHE A 469 2.15 -2.12 12.44
N GLY A 470 2.38 -1.77 13.72
CA GLY A 470 3.40 -2.38 14.58
C GLY A 470 4.76 -1.66 14.58
N GLY A 471 4.88 -0.54 13.86
CA GLY A 471 6.09 0.26 13.76
C GLY A 471 6.25 1.33 14.85
N GLY A 472 7.23 2.22 14.66
CA GLY A 472 7.45 3.36 15.54
C GLY A 472 6.44 4.49 15.28
N SER A 473 6.17 5.31 16.32
CA SER A 473 5.23 6.44 16.24
C SER A 473 5.80 7.72 15.63
N ALA A 474 7.12 7.78 15.40
CA ALA A 474 7.80 8.93 14.84
C ALA A 474 8.97 8.51 13.94
N VAL A 475 8.66 7.84 12.83
CA VAL A 475 9.67 7.44 11.84
C VAL A 475 10.00 8.64 10.95
N THR A 476 11.26 9.07 10.95
CA THR A 476 11.72 10.20 10.14
C THR A 476 11.52 9.93 8.64
N ALA A 477 10.87 10.87 7.96
CA ALA A 477 10.72 10.84 6.51
C ALA A 477 11.91 11.52 5.81
N THR A 478 12.18 11.08 4.59
CA THR A 478 13.22 11.65 3.72
C THR A 478 12.59 12.47 2.61
N ASN A 479 13.16 13.65 2.32
CA ASN A 479 12.65 14.54 1.28
C ASN A 479 13.34 14.25 -0.06
N SER A 480 12.55 14.07 -1.11
CA SER A 480 13.00 14.07 -2.50
C SER A 480 12.14 15.05 -3.30
N SER A 481 12.72 16.21 -3.64
CA SER A 481 12.08 17.26 -4.45
C SER A 481 10.67 17.67 -3.97
N GLY A 482 10.45 17.74 -2.65
CA GLY A 482 9.18 18.15 -2.05
C GLY A 482 8.22 17.00 -1.75
N THR A 483 8.58 15.75 -2.07
CA THR A 483 7.84 14.57 -1.59
C THR A 483 8.59 13.94 -0.42
N TRP A 484 7.90 13.78 0.70
CA TRP A 484 8.46 13.18 1.92
C TRP A 484 8.04 11.72 2.03
N THR A 485 9.00 10.83 2.22
CA THR A 485 8.76 9.38 2.22
C THR A 485 9.34 8.73 3.47
N ALA A 486 8.54 7.90 4.14
CA ALA A 486 8.98 7.03 5.23
C ALA A 486 8.52 5.59 4.98
N ASN A 487 9.34 4.63 5.40
CA ASN A 487 9.09 3.21 5.17
C ASN A 487 9.12 2.45 6.49
N TYR A 488 8.29 1.41 6.59
CA TYR A 488 8.34 0.45 7.68
C TYR A 488 8.05 -0.97 7.15
N THR A 489 8.87 -1.94 7.55
CA THR A 489 8.64 -3.36 7.22
C THR A 489 7.88 -4.01 8.35
N ILE A 490 6.72 -4.59 8.03
CA ILE A 490 5.82 -5.21 9.00
C ILE A 490 6.45 -6.50 9.51
N THR A 491 6.62 -6.56 10.82
CA THR A 491 7.10 -7.76 11.52
C THR A 491 5.94 -8.52 12.13
N ALA A 492 6.16 -9.81 12.41
CA ALA A 492 5.19 -10.64 13.14
C ALA A 492 4.79 -9.98 14.47
N GLY A 493 3.50 -10.07 14.80
CA GLY A 493 2.91 -9.42 15.96
C GLY A 493 1.54 -10.01 16.33
N ALA A 494 0.62 -9.13 16.74
CA ALA A 494 -0.72 -9.49 17.24
C ALA A 494 -1.82 -8.61 16.62
N ILE A 495 -1.55 -8.00 15.47
CA ILE A 495 -2.48 -7.12 14.76
C ILE A 495 -3.17 -7.96 13.68
N ASP A 496 -4.46 -8.21 13.88
CA ASP A 496 -5.41 -8.59 12.82
C ASP A 496 -6.57 -7.59 12.92
N ALA A 497 -6.56 -6.61 12.02
CA ALA A 497 -7.53 -5.52 12.09
C ALA A 497 -7.71 -4.75 10.79
N THR A 498 -8.86 -4.09 10.73
CA THR A 498 -9.20 -3.11 9.69
C THR A 498 -9.09 -1.69 10.24
N ASN A 499 -9.27 -0.70 9.35
CA ASN A 499 -9.27 0.72 9.70
C ASN A 499 -7.96 1.20 10.32
N ARG A 500 -6.84 0.75 9.75
CA ARG A 500 -5.50 1.21 10.13
C ARG A 500 -5.02 2.30 9.21
N ASN A 501 -4.40 3.33 9.78
CA ASN A 501 -3.86 4.45 9.03
C ASN A 501 -2.49 4.86 9.55
N VAL A 502 -1.78 5.61 8.71
CA VAL A 502 -0.58 6.35 9.10
C VAL A 502 -0.97 7.77 9.43
N SER A 503 -0.19 8.43 10.29
CA SER A 503 -0.27 9.89 10.43
C SER A 503 1.06 10.55 10.10
N VAL A 504 0.99 11.68 9.42
CA VAL A 504 2.16 12.47 9.03
C VAL A 504 2.18 13.72 9.88
N SER A 505 3.32 13.99 10.51
CA SER A 505 3.58 15.22 11.26
C SER A 505 4.68 16.02 10.57
N ALA A 506 4.39 17.24 10.15
CA ALA A 506 5.37 18.15 9.54
C ALA A 506 5.61 19.36 10.45
N THR A 507 6.86 19.79 10.56
CA THR A 507 7.30 20.84 11.48
C THR A 507 8.10 21.93 10.77
N ASN A 508 7.91 23.19 11.17
CA ASN A 508 8.73 24.34 10.78
C ASN A 508 8.97 25.26 12.00
N ALA A 509 9.49 26.47 11.77
CA ALA A 509 9.71 27.46 12.84
C ALA A 509 8.40 28.01 13.46
N GLY A 510 7.26 27.85 12.78
CA GLY A 510 5.92 28.24 13.23
C GLY A 510 5.20 27.21 14.08
N GLY A 511 5.61 25.94 14.04
CA GLY A 511 5.00 24.85 14.80
C GLY A 511 4.96 23.52 14.03
N SER A 512 4.15 22.59 14.52
CA SER A 512 3.95 21.27 13.93
C SER A 512 2.47 21.00 13.66
N THR A 513 2.17 20.33 12.56
CA THR A 513 0.82 19.90 12.18
C THR A 513 0.84 18.41 11.89
N THR A 514 -0.13 17.70 12.47
CA THR A 514 -0.32 16.25 12.29
C THR A 514 -1.64 15.99 11.59
N MET A 515 -1.61 15.15 10.56
CA MET A 515 -2.81 14.67 9.87
C MET A 515 -2.73 13.16 9.66
N ALA A 516 -3.82 12.45 9.94
CA ALA A 516 -3.95 11.04 9.63
C ALA A 516 -4.49 10.84 8.22
N ASP A 517 -3.99 9.82 7.53
CA ASP A 517 -4.62 9.32 6.31
C ASP A 517 -6.02 8.78 6.64
N SER A 518 -7.02 9.13 5.84
CA SER A 518 -8.38 8.61 5.96
C SER A 518 -8.58 7.31 5.18
N THR A 519 -7.62 6.94 4.33
CA THR A 519 -7.63 5.68 3.59
C THR A 519 -7.31 4.52 4.52
N ASN A 520 -8.37 3.84 4.98
CA ASN A 520 -8.27 2.71 5.87
C ASN A 520 -7.59 1.50 5.21
N ALA A 521 -6.49 1.04 5.81
CA ALA A 521 -5.83 -0.21 5.48
C ALA A 521 -6.35 -1.38 6.34
N ILE A 522 -6.18 -2.59 5.81
CA ILE A 522 -6.27 -3.85 6.55
C ILE A 522 -4.84 -4.28 6.85
N VAL A 523 -4.58 -4.65 8.11
CA VAL A 523 -3.27 -5.11 8.56
C VAL A 523 -3.45 -6.41 9.29
N ASP A 524 -2.71 -7.41 8.86
CA ASP A 524 -2.66 -8.72 9.49
C ASP A 524 -1.22 -9.19 9.59
N ASN A 525 -0.64 -9.02 10.77
CA ASN A 525 0.71 -9.47 11.08
C ASN A 525 0.75 -10.68 12.02
N ILE A 526 -0.34 -11.46 12.05
CA ILE A 526 -0.40 -12.74 12.73
C ILE A 526 -0.09 -13.81 11.69
N SER A 527 0.88 -14.69 11.97
CA SER A 527 1.14 -15.84 11.09
C SER A 527 0.47 -17.07 11.68
N PRO A 528 0.02 -18.04 10.86
CA PRO A 528 -0.37 -19.35 11.35
C PRO A 528 0.75 -19.98 12.18
N THR A 529 0.38 -20.70 13.23
CA THR A 529 1.24 -21.61 13.97
C THR A 529 1.00 -23.02 13.43
N VAL A 530 2.06 -23.66 12.96
CA VAL A 530 2.05 -25.08 12.54
C VAL A 530 3.14 -25.78 13.34
N THR A 531 2.79 -26.81 14.11
CA THR A 531 3.74 -27.57 14.91
C THR A 531 3.73 -29.05 14.54
N ASP A 532 4.91 -29.68 14.65
CA ASP A 532 5.11 -31.11 14.45
C ASP A 532 4.16 -31.97 15.32
N GLY A 533 3.98 -31.61 16.60
CA GLY A 533 3.07 -32.34 17.51
C GLY A 533 1.59 -32.33 17.10
N SER A 534 1.20 -31.42 16.20
CA SER A 534 -0.14 -31.34 15.63
C SER A 534 -0.23 -31.98 14.23
N ILE A 535 0.88 -32.49 13.68
CA ILE A 535 0.94 -33.22 12.41
C ILE A 535 0.87 -34.72 12.71
N GLY A 536 0.08 -35.45 11.93
CA GLY A 536 -0.02 -36.90 12.02
C GLY A 536 0.01 -37.56 10.65
N VAL A 537 0.79 -38.64 10.50
CA VAL A 537 0.91 -39.42 9.27
C VAL A 537 0.48 -40.86 9.53
N SER A 538 -0.32 -41.43 8.62
CA SER A 538 -0.83 -42.80 8.74
C SER A 538 -1.05 -43.46 7.38
N GLY A 539 -1.31 -44.77 7.36
CA GLY A 539 -1.67 -45.53 6.16
C GLY A 539 -0.65 -46.59 5.72
N ALA A 540 0.45 -46.76 6.46
CA ALA A 540 1.43 -47.81 6.20
C ALA A 540 0.81 -49.21 6.39
N SER A 541 0.99 -50.08 5.39
CA SER A 541 0.56 -51.49 5.47
C SER A 541 1.71 -52.49 5.36
N GLY A 542 2.92 -52.02 5.08
CA GLY A 542 4.11 -52.85 4.95
C GLY A 542 4.62 -53.42 6.27
N ILE A 543 5.53 -54.38 6.14
CA ILE A 543 6.15 -55.07 7.27
C ILE A 543 6.91 -54.04 8.14
N GLY A 544 6.74 -54.13 9.46
CA GLY A 544 7.38 -53.19 10.39
C GLY A 544 6.82 -51.77 10.36
N GLY A 545 5.65 -51.55 9.74
CA GLY A 545 5.06 -50.22 9.61
C GLY A 545 5.66 -49.38 8.48
N ALA A 546 6.38 -50.01 7.53
CA ALA A 546 6.87 -49.35 6.34
C ALA A 546 5.73 -49.05 5.35
N TYR A 547 5.85 -47.94 4.63
CA TYR A 547 5.00 -47.63 3.50
C TYR A 547 5.51 -48.32 2.24
N ARG A 548 4.60 -48.97 1.51
CA ARG A 548 4.89 -49.73 0.29
C ARG A 548 4.00 -49.30 -0.88
N ILE A 549 4.27 -49.84 -2.08
CA ILE A 549 3.47 -49.55 -3.28
C ILE A 549 1.99 -49.87 -3.02
N GLY A 550 1.11 -48.92 -3.36
CA GLY A 550 -0.34 -49.02 -3.18
C GLY A 550 -0.84 -48.49 -1.83
N ASP A 551 0.03 -48.24 -0.86
CA ASP A 551 -0.38 -47.60 0.40
C ASP A 551 -0.87 -46.17 0.14
N THR A 552 -1.90 -45.76 0.89
CA THR A 552 -2.38 -44.37 0.86
C THR A 552 -1.91 -43.65 2.11
N VAL A 553 -0.88 -42.81 1.94
CA VAL A 553 -0.36 -41.92 2.97
C VAL A 553 -1.43 -40.88 3.28
N THR A 554 -1.89 -40.86 4.52
CA THR A 554 -2.85 -39.86 5.01
C THR A 554 -2.11 -38.96 5.99
N ALA A 555 -1.87 -37.72 5.57
CA ALA A 555 -1.32 -36.68 6.40
C ALA A 555 -2.45 -35.80 6.95
N SER A 556 -2.38 -35.51 8.23
CA SER A 556 -3.35 -34.67 8.93
C SER A 556 -2.64 -33.60 9.74
N TRP A 557 -3.27 -32.44 9.84
CA TRP A 557 -2.85 -31.37 10.73
C TRP A 557 -4.03 -30.92 11.60
N ASN A 558 -3.84 -30.95 12.91
CA ASN A 558 -4.86 -30.63 13.89
C ASN A 558 -4.80 -29.15 14.30
N ASN A 559 -5.70 -28.34 13.76
CA ASN A 559 -5.88 -26.94 14.14
C ASN A 559 -7.10 -26.73 15.07
N THR A 560 -7.56 -27.77 15.75
CA THR A 560 -8.63 -27.65 16.76
C THR A 560 -8.09 -27.13 18.09
N ALA A 561 -8.97 -26.94 19.09
CA ALA A 561 -8.58 -26.58 20.46
C ALA A 561 -7.61 -27.58 21.13
N GLY A 562 -7.52 -28.82 20.64
CA GLY A 562 -6.57 -29.83 21.13
C GLY A 562 -5.26 -29.90 20.33
N GLY A 563 -5.07 -29.06 19.33
CA GLY A 563 -3.85 -28.96 18.52
C GLY A 563 -3.32 -27.52 18.51
N ASP A 564 -2.94 -27.00 17.35
CA ASP A 564 -2.31 -25.68 17.24
C ASP A 564 -3.27 -24.51 17.50
N ASN A 565 -4.58 -24.73 17.38
CA ASN A 565 -5.65 -23.79 17.74
C ASN A 565 -5.37 -22.34 17.32
N ASN A 566 -5.05 -22.13 16.05
CA ASN A 566 -4.81 -20.80 15.51
C ASN A 566 -6.01 -19.88 15.79
N SER A 567 -5.73 -18.72 16.39
CA SER A 567 -6.73 -17.68 16.62
C SER A 567 -7.20 -17.00 15.34
N ASP A 568 -6.37 -17.09 14.30
CA ASP A 568 -6.58 -16.49 13.01
C ASP A 568 -7.20 -17.47 11.99
N THR A 569 -7.83 -16.94 10.95
CA THR A 569 -8.59 -17.72 9.97
C THR A 569 -7.68 -18.35 8.92
N ILE A 570 -7.47 -19.65 9.02
CA ILE A 570 -6.74 -20.41 7.98
C ILE A 570 -7.55 -20.46 6.68
N SER A 571 -7.00 -19.87 5.62
CA SER A 571 -7.62 -19.85 4.29
C SER A 571 -7.33 -21.12 3.49
N SER A 572 -6.13 -21.67 3.63
CA SER A 572 -5.72 -22.88 2.91
C SER A 572 -4.61 -23.63 3.63
N THR A 573 -4.47 -24.92 3.31
CA THR A 573 -3.39 -25.77 3.80
C THR A 573 -2.96 -26.72 2.71
N THR A 574 -1.66 -26.94 2.57
CA THR A 574 -1.07 -27.89 1.63
C THR A 574 -0.10 -28.82 2.35
N VAL A 575 0.05 -30.03 1.82
CA VAL A 575 1.01 -31.02 2.31
C VAL A 575 2.00 -31.40 1.22
N ASP A 576 3.28 -31.45 1.57
CA ASP A 576 4.36 -31.97 0.74
C ASP A 576 4.52 -33.48 0.95
N PHE A 577 4.26 -34.26 -0.11
CA PHE A 577 4.45 -35.72 -0.15
C PHE A 577 5.65 -36.13 -1.02
N SER A 578 6.52 -35.21 -1.40
CA SER A 578 7.65 -35.48 -2.31
C SER A 578 8.54 -36.63 -1.84
N GLN A 579 8.77 -36.76 -0.53
CA GLN A 579 9.55 -37.85 0.06
C GLN A 579 8.85 -39.22 0.02
N PHE A 580 7.53 -39.24 -0.24
CA PHE A 580 6.76 -40.44 -0.53
C PHE A 580 6.57 -40.66 -2.05
N GLY A 581 7.11 -39.76 -2.89
CA GLY A 581 6.98 -39.77 -4.35
C GLY A 581 5.79 -38.97 -4.89
N GLY A 582 5.07 -38.24 -4.03
CA GLY A 582 3.91 -37.43 -4.39
C GLY A 582 4.25 -35.99 -4.76
N GLY A 583 3.22 -35.14 -4.83
CA GLY A 583 3.37 -33.71 -5.11
C GLY A 583 3.82 -32.89 -3.89
N ALA A 584 4.49 -31.77 -4.13
CA ALA A 584 5.03 -30.89 -3.08
C ALA A 584 4.00 -29.94 -2.42
N ALA A 585 2.81 -29.79 -3.02
CA ALA A 585 1.77 -28.89 -2.53
C ALA A 585 0.39 -29.50 -2.78
N VAL A 586 0.12 -30.66 -2.18
CA VAL A 586 -1.20 -31.32 -2.26
C VAL A 586 -2.17 -30.60 -1.33
N ALA A 587 -3.26 -30.07 -1.88
CA ALA A 587 -4.27 -29.36 -1.10
C ALA A 587 -4.92 -30.26 -0.05
N ALA A 588 -4.99 -29.77 1.19
CA ALA A 588 -5.68 -30.44 2.28
C ALA A 588 -7.13 -29.96 2.37
N THR A 589 -8.02 -30.84 2.80
CA THR A 589 -9.43 -30.52 3.07
C THR A 589 -9.66 -30.35 4.57
N ASN A 590 -10.36 -29.29 4.97
CA ASN A 590 -10.73 -29.04 6.37
C ASN A 590 -12.04 -29.75 6.74
N SER A 591 -12.01 -30.51 7.83
CA SER A 591 -13.20 -31.05 8.48
C SER A 591 -13.13 -30.74 9.98
N GLY A 592 -13.87 -29.72 10.42
CA GLY A 592 -13.99 -29.39 11.85
C GLY A 592 -12.70 -28.89 12.51
N GLY A 593 -11.77 -28.31 11.75
CA GLY A 593 -10.47 -27.82 12.24
C GLY A 593 -9.31 -28.81 12.04
N THR A 594 -9.58 -30.03 11.58
CA THR A 594 -8.54 -30.96 11.13
C THR A 594 -8.41 -30.88 9.62
N TRP A 595 -7.21 -30.57 9.14
CA TRP A 595 -6.88 -30.53 7.72
C TRP A 595 -6.27 -31.88 7.32
N THR A 596 -6.70 -32.45 6.19
CA THR A 596 -6.23 -33.77 5.75
C THR A 596 -5.93 -33.78 4.25
N ALA A 597 -4.79 -34.35 3.89
CA ALA A 597 -4.40 -34.62 2.51
C ALA A 597 -3.98 -36.09 2.38
N MET A 598 -4.15 -36.65 1.18
CA MET A 598 -3.85 -38.06 0.91
C MET A 598 -3.02 -38.20 -0.36
N TYR A 599 -2.13 -39.20 -0.35
CA TYR A 599 -1.35 -39.59 -1.53
C TYR A 599 -1.18 -41.10 -1.58
N THR A 600 -1.51 -41.72 -2.72
CA THR A 600 -1.28 -43.16 -2.94
C THR A 600 0.10 -43.38 -3.55
N ILE A 601 0.92 -44.19 -2.88
CA ILE A 601 2.27 -44.51 -3.32
C ILE A 601 2.20 -45.35 -4.59
N VAL A 602 2.84 -44.85 -5.64
CA VAL A 602 3.05 -45.58 -6.90
C VAL A 602 4.46 -46.13 -6.95
N ALA A 603 4.68 -47.12 -7.81
CA ALA A 603 6.00 -47.68 -8.07
C ALA A 603 6.99 -46.59 -8.51
N GLY A 604 8.20 -46.62 -7.97
CA GLY A 604 9.21 -45.60 -8.19
C GLY A 604 10.62 -46.08 -7.88
N VAL A 605 11.41 -45.21 -7.25
CA VAL A 605 12.85 -45.40 -6.98
C VAL A 605 13.24 -45.06 -5.53
N ILE A 606 12.25 -44.91 -4.66
CA ILE A 606 12.41 -44.51 -3.26
C ILE A 606 12.57 -45.76 -2.41
N SER A 607 13.71 -45.86 -1.73
CA SER A 607 13.94 -46.78 -0.61
C SER A 607 14.68 -45.98 0.47
N SER A 608 13.95 -45.58 1.52
CA SER A 608 14.41 -44.62 2.53
C SER A 608 13.79 -44.91 3.90
N THR A 609 14.49 -44.60 4.98
CA THR A 609 14.00 -44.72 6.37
C THR A 609 13.68 -43.39 7.04
N ASN A 610 13.91 -42.26 6.37
CA ASN A 610 13.78 -40.91 6.93
C ASN A 610 12.89 -40.02 6.06
N SER A 611 11.70 -40.53 5.73
CA SER A 611 10.72 -39.79 4.92
C SER A 611 9.72 -39.09 5.83
N ASN A 612 9.44 -37.82 5.57
CA ASN A 612 8.47 -37.00 6.29
C ASN A 612 7.54 -36.28 5.32
N VAL A 613 6.43 -35.79 5.88
CA VAL A 613 5.58 -34.81 5.22
C VAL A 613 5.84 -33.44 5.82
N SER A 614 5.64 -32.39 5.04
CA SER A 614 5.57 -31.03 5.58
C SER A 614 4.20 -30.42 5.32
N VAL A 615 3.68 -29.69 6.30
CA VAL A 615 2.39 -29.01 6.22
C VAL A 615 2.67 -27.52 6.15
N THR A 616 2.09 -26.85 5.16
CA THR A 616 2.09 -25.39 5.05
C THR A 616 0.65 -24.88 5.21
N ALA A 617 0.42 -24.02 6.21
CA ALA A 617 -0.85 -23.34 6.40
C ALA A 617 -0.72 -21.88 6.00
N VAL A 618 -1.78 -21.34 5.39
CA VAL A 618 -1.88 -19.95 4.94
C VAL A 618 -3.16 -19.34 5.52
N ASP A 619 -3.07 -18.17 6.13
CA ASP A 619 -4.24 -17.43 6.66
C ASP A 619 -4.99 -16.63 5.57
N ASN A 620 -6.00 -15.88 5.97
CA ASN A 620 -6.81 -15.02 5.10
C ASN A 620 -6.06 -13.81 4.53
N ALA A 621 -5.04 -13.28 5.20
CA ALA A 621 -4.20 -12.22 4.65
C ALA A 621 -3.08 -12.74 3.74
N GLY A 622 -2.78 -14.04 3.79
CA GLY A 622 -1.74 -14.69 3.04
C GLY A 622 -0.41 -14.79 3.79
N ASN A 623 -0.36 -14.69 5.13
CA ASN A 623 0.82 -15.14 5.87
C ASN A 623 0.84 -16.67 5.87
N ALA A 624 2.05 -17.23 5.79
CA ALA A 624 2.24 -18.66 5.65
C ALA A 624 3.28 -19.15 6.66
N SER A 625 2.99 -20.33 7.24
CA SER A 625 3.92 -21.04 8.11
C SER A 625 3.93 -22.51 7.74
N ALA A 626 5.10 -23.14 7.89
CA ALA A 626 5.28 -24.55 7.58
C ALA A 626 6.04 -25.27 8.70
N ALA A 627 5.68 -26.52 8.93
CA ALA A 627 6.44 -27.45 9.76
C ALA A 627 6.46 -28.84 9.12
N SER A 628 7.55 -29.56 9.34
CA SER A 628 7.69 -30.96 8.94
C SER A 628 7.37 -31.87 10.12
N ASP A 629 6.77 -33.01 9.81
CA ASP A 629 6.74 -34.13 10.73
C ASP A 629 8.17 -34.61 11.02
N SER A 630 8.49 -34.85 12.29
CA SER A 630 9.78 -35.40 12.72
C SER A 630 9.75 -36.91 12.93
N THR A 631 8.58 -37.54 12.84
CA THR A 631 8.38 -38.98 12.97
C THR A 631 8.77 -39.68 11.66
N ASN A 632 10.08 -39.83 11.44
CA ASN A 632 10.65 -40.48 10.26
C ASN A 632 9.92 -41.78 9.87
N ALA A 633 9.39 -41.82 8.64
CA ALA A 633 8.76 -42.99 8.06
C ALA A 633 9.72 -43.76 7.13
N THR A 634 9.62 -45.08 7.17
CA THR A 634 10.23 -45.96 6.18
C THR A 634 9.32 -46.06 4.96
N VAL A 635 9.87 -45.79 3.78
CA VAL A 635 9.17 -45.85 2.49
C VAL A 635 10.01 -46.66 1.54
N ASP A 636 9.39 -47.68 0.94
CA ASP A 636 9.99 -48.45 -0.13
C ASP A 636 8.96 -48.70 -1.24
N ASN A 637 9.12 -47.96 -2.33
CA ASN A 637 8.25 -48.05 -3.50
C ASN A 637 8.92 -48.72 -4.70
N ILE A 638 9.96 -49.52 -4.45
CA ILE A 638 10.63 -50.35 -5.45
C ILE A 638 10.08 -51.77 -5.30
N ALA A 639 9.45 -52.30 -6.36
CA ALA A 639 9.04 -53.70 -6.34
C ALA A 639 10.22 -54.61 -6.73
N PRO A 640 10.34 -55.80 -6.11
CA PRO A 640 11.33 -56.77 -6.54
C PRO A 640 11.02 -57.24 -7.96
N SER A 641 12.05 -57.41 -8.78
CA SER A 641 11.91 -57.89 -10.16
C SER A 641 12.85 -59.06 -10.43
N VAL A 642 12.51 -59.94 -11.38
CA VAL A 642 13.43 -60.99 -11.83
C VAL A 642 14.41 -60.40 -12.83
N SER A 643 15.70 -60.41 -12.49
CA SER A 643 16.78 -59.97 -13.37
C SER A 643 17.12 -61.02 -14.41
N SER A 644 17.08 -62.31 -14.04
CA SER A 644 17.27 -63.41 -14.98
C SER A 644 16.71 -64.74 -14.48
N ILE A 645 16.36 -65.62 -15.41
CA ILE A 645 16.14 -67.05 -15.15
C ILE A 645 17.02 -67.81 -16.13
N VAL A 646 18.07 -68.46 -15.64
CA VAL A 646 19.07 -69.13 -16.48
C VAL A 646 19.23 -70.60 -16.08
N VAL A 647 19.69 -71.43 -17.01
CA VAL A 647 20.04 -72.81 -16.69
C VAL A 647 21.21 -72.82 -15.71
N SER A 648 21.09 -73.60 -14.64
CA SER A 648 22.15 -73.76 -13.66
C SER A 648 23.14 -74.83 -14.11
N GLY A 649 24.42 -74.47 -14.17
CA GLY A 649 25.47 -75.38 -14.65
C GLY A 649 25.37 -75.67 -16.15
N THR A 650 25.78 -76.89 -16.53
CA THR A 650 25.83 -77.35 -17.93
C THR A 650 25.15 -78.72 -18.10
N PRO A 651 23.85 -78.85 -17.82
CA PRO A 651 23.14 -80.11 -17.99
C PRO A 651 23.21 -80.57 -19.45
N ALA A 652 23.32 -81.87 -19.65
CA ALA A 652 23.26 -82.49 -20.98
C ALA A 652 21.79 -82.64 -21.43
N SER A 653 21.56 -82.68 -22.74
CA SER A 653 20.21 -82.86 -23.31
C SER A 653 19.52 -84.17 -22.91
N GLY A 654 20.28 -85.15 -22.37
CA GLY A 654 19.77 -86.44 -21.90
C GLY A 654 19.52 -86.50 -20.39
N ASP A 655 19.80 -85.44 -19.64
CA ASP A 655 19.67 -85.44 -18.18
C ASP A 655 18.20 -85.46 -17.75
N THR A 656 17.84 -86.36 -16.84
CA THR A 656 16.47 -86.53 -16.33
C THR A 656 16.09 -85.52 -15.24
N SER A 657 17.05 -84.70 -14.81
CA SER A 657 16.87 -83.58 -13.89
C SER A 657 17.86 -82.45 -14.21
N MET A 658 17.46 -81.22 -13.90
CA MET A 658 18.31 -80.03 -14.02
C MET A 658 17.82 -78.94 -13.05
N ALA A 659 18.51 -77.81 -13.00
CA ALA A 659 18.03 -76.65 -12.24
C ALA A 659 18.05 -75.37 -13.09
N PHE A 660 17.14 -74.45 -12.78
CA PHE A 660 17.18 -73.08 -13.26
C PHE A 660 17.48 -72.15 -12.09
N THR A 661 18.45 -71.25 -12.24
CA THR A 661 18.73 -70.21 -11.25
C THR A 661 17.89 -68.99 -11.59
N VAL A 662 16.99 -68.60 -10.69
CA VAL A 662 16.24 -67.35 -10.72
C VAL A 662 17.03 -66.32 -9.91
N THR A 663 17.30 -65.15 -10.49
CA THR A 663 17.93 -64.03 -9.80
C THR A 663 16.95 -62.86 -9.73
N PHE A 664 16.78 -62.29 -8.55
CA PHE A 664 15.93 -61.13 -8.28
C PHE A 664 16.78 -59.85 -8.17
N SER A 665 16.16 -58.68 -8.32
CA SER A 665 16.82 -57.38 -8.13
C SER A 665 17.20 -57.10 -6.67
N GLU A 666 16.59 -57.81 -5.73
CA GLU A 666 16.78 -57.65 -4.30
C GLU A 666 16.41 -58.94 -3.53
N LEU A 667 16.43 -58.89 -2.19
CA LEU A 667 16.02 -60.00 -1.35
C LEU A 667 14.51 -60.15 -1.36
N VAL A 668 14.02 -61.34 -1.75
CA VAL A 668 12.59 -61.69 -1.69
C VAL A 668 12.34 -62.83 -0.71
N GLY A 669 11.10 -62.93 -0.22
CA GLY A 669 10.58 -64.03 0.57
C GLY A 669 9.41 -64.75 -0.11
N ASN A 670 8.91 -65.79 0.54
CA ASN A 670 7.80 -66.64 0.08
C ASN A 670 8.03 -67.38 -1.25
N VAL A 671 9.27 -67.59 -1.66
CA VAL A 671 9.56 -68.32 -2.90
C VAL A 671 9.16 -69.78 -2.76
N SER A 672 8.30 -70.25 -3.66
CA SER A 672 7.72 -71.59 -3.63
C SER A 672 7.50 -72.12 -5.05
N THR A 673 7.17 -73.40 -5.20
CA THR A 673 7.08 -74.02 -6.54
C THR A 673 5.84 -73.58 -7.32
N ASP A 674 4.75 -73.22 -6.64
CA ASP A 674 3.51 -72.73 -7.25
C ASP A 674 3.66 -71.33 -7.88
N ASP A 675 4.70 -70.60 -7.49
CA ASP A 675 5.05 -69.32 -8.10
C ASP A 675 5.54 -69.47 -9.55
N PHE A 676 5.91 -70.67 -9.98
CA PHE A 676 6.56 -70.89 -11.28
C PHE A 676 5.78 -71.87 -12.16
N THR A 677 5.88 -71.65 -13.47
CA THR A 677 5.37 -72.58 -14.47
C THR A 677 6.50 -73.09 -15.35
N LEU A 678 6.60 -74.42 -15.47
CA LEU A 678 7.47 -75.06 -16.45
C LEU A 678 6.78 -75.06 -17.83
N VAL A 679 7.46 -74.50 -18.82
CA VAL A 679 6.97 -74.40 -20.20
C VAL A 679 7.84 -75.27 -21.09
N GLY A 680 7.22 -76.28 -21.70
CA GLY A 680 7.83 -77.19 -22.68
C GLY A 680 7.41 -76.88 -24.12
N THR A 681 8.26 -77.23 -25.08
CA THR A 681 7.90 -77.32 -26.52
C THR A 681 8.03 -78.76 -27.01
N GLY A 682 7.34 -79.12 -28.09
CA GLY A 682 7.37 -80.49 -28.62
C GLY A 682 6.77 -81.50 -27.63
N SER A 683 7.50 -82.59 -27.37
CA SER A 683 7.15 -83.58 -26.34
C SER A 683 7.93 -83.40 -25.03
N ALA A 684 8.76 -82.36 -24.93
CA ALA A 684 9.52 -82.05 -23.72
C ALA A 684 8.58 -81.81 -22.53
N SER A 685 8.77 -82.57 -21.46
CA SER A 685 7.97 -82.47 -20.24
C SER A 685 8.84 -82.69 -19.00
N GLY A 686 8.34 -82.28 -17.84
CA GLY A 686 8.97 -82.46 -16.54
C GLY A 686 8.10 -81.83 -15.44
N SER A 687 8.61 -81.81 -14.22
CA SER A 687 7.95 -81.16 -13.08
C SER A 687 8.95 -80.35 -12.24
N ILE A 688 8.54 -79.19 -11.73
CA ILE A 688 9.32 -78.44 -10.75
C ILE A 688 9.23 -79.20 -9.42
N ALA A 689 10.34 -79.82 -9.02
CA ALA A 689 10.44 -80.69 -7.86
C ALA A 689 10.66 -79.93 -6.55
N GLY A 690 11.22 -78.72 -6.61
CA GLY A 690 11.48 -77.91 -5.43
C GLY A 690 12.22 -76.61 -5.72
N VAL A 691 12.17 -75.72 -4.74
CA VAL A 691 12.98 -74.50 -4.64
C VAL A 691 14.14 -74.75 -3.66
N SER A 692 15.32 -74.19 -3.93
CA SER A 692 16.48 -74.36 -3.03
C SER A 692 16.36 -73.60 -1.71
N ALA A 693 15.56 -72.53 -1.67
CA ALA A 693 15.28 -71.71 -0.50
C ALA A 693 13.94 -70.98 -0.70
N SER A 694 13.26 -70.64 0.41
CA SER A 694 12.03 -69.83 0.39
C SER A 694 12.28 -68.33 0.44
N SER A 695 13.55 -67.91 0.54
CA SER A 695 13.98 -66.52 0.49
C SER A 695 15.39 -66.39 -0.08
N GLY A 696 15.71 -65.20 -0.60
CA GLY A 696 17.03 -64.86 -1.14
C GLY A 696 16.95 -64.10 -2.46
N SER A 697 18.07 -63.49 -2.87
CA SER A 697 18.19 -62.79 -4.16
C SER A 697 18.49 -63.73 -5.32
N ALA A 698 18.86 -64.99 -5.04
CA ALA A 698 19.00 -66.04 -6.03
C ALA A 698 18.51 -67.37 -5.49
N VAL A 699 17.64 -68.06 -6.25
CA VAL A 699 17.04 -69.35 -5.86
C VAL A 699 17.11 -70.31 -7.04
N ASN A 700 17.49 -71.57 -6.77
CA ASN A 700 17.47 -72.63 -7.77
C ASN A 700 16.12 -73.35 -7.77
N LEU A 701 15.55 -73.53 -8.95
CA LEU A 701 14.37 -74.34 -9.23
C LEU A 701 14.82 -75.68 -9.79
N ASN A 702 14.63 -76.74 -9.02
CA ASN A 702 15.01 -78.09 -9.44
C ASN A 702 13.87 -78.68 -10.27
N VAL A 703 14.17 -79.08 -11.50
CA VAL A 703 13.25 -79.78 -12.40
C VAL A 703 13.63 -81.25 -12.43
N SER A 704 12.65 -82.14 -12.30
CA SER A 704 12.83 -83.59 -12.35
C SER A 704 11.83 -84.26 -13.28
N GLY A 705 12.03 -85.56 -13.54
CA GLY A 705 11.13 -86.33 -14.41
C GLY A 705 11.18 -85.87 -15.86
N ILE A 706 12.33 -85.34 -16.31
CA ILE A 706 12.47 -84.77 -17.64
C ILE A 706 12.40 -85.89 -18.68
N SER A 707 11.57 -85.71 -19.70
CA SER A 707 11.41 -86.66 -20.80
C SER A 707 10.99 -85.96 -22.10
N GLY A 708 11.09 -86.68 -23.23
CA GLY A 708 10.67 -86.20 -24.54
C GLY A 708 11.71 -85.33 -25.23
N SER A 709 11.29 -84.68 -26.33
CA SER A 709 12.16 -83.89 -27.21
C SER A 709 11.58 -82.50 -27.43
N GLY A 710 12.41 -81.46 -27.26
CA GLY A 710 12.03 -80.05 -27.38
C GLY A 710 12.85 -79.16 -26.45
N THR A 711 12.25 -78.07 -25.96
CA THR A 711 12.91 -77.14 -25.02
C THR A 711 12.11 -76.94 -23.74
N LEU A 712 12.79 -76.80 -22.60
CA LEU A 712 12.20 -76.40 -21.33
C LEU A 712 12.60 -74.97 -20.96
N LYS A 713 11.68 -74.22 -20.35
CA LYS A 713 11.88 -72.90 -19.75
C LYS A 713 11.04 -72.74 -18.49
N ILE A 714 11.50 -71.95 -17.53
CA ILE A 714 10.71 -71.51 -16.38
C ILE A 714 10.20 -70.08 -16.60
N ASN A 715 8.91 -69.87 -16.33
CA ASN A 715 8.33 -68.54 -16.12
C ASN A 715 7.99 -68.35 -14.62
N LEU A 716 8.20 -67.15 -14.10
CA LEU A 716 7.56 -66.69 -12.86
C LEU A 716 6.12 -66.27 -13.20
N ASN A 717 5.15 -66.80 -12.47
CA ASN A 717 3.74 -66.49 -12.62
C ASN A 717 3.46 -65.04 -12.21
N GLY A 718 2.40 -64.44 -12.75
CA GLY A 718 1.89 -63.16 -12.23
C GLY A 718 1.00 -63.40 -11.01
N GLY A 719 0.96 -62.46 -10.07
CA GLY A 719 0.09 -62.55 -8.88
C GLY A 719 0.56 -63.56 -7.84
N THR A 720 1.87 -63.79 -7.75
CA THR A 720 2.50 -64.65 -6.73
C THR A 720 2.44 -63.99 -5.34
N ASN A 721 2.75 -64.76 -4.31
CA ASN A 721 2.90 -64.25 -2.95
C ASN A 721 4.35 -63.84 -2.62
N ILE A 722 5.25 -63.89 -3.61
CA ILE A 722 6.63 -63.45 -3.50
C ILE A 722 6.65 -61.94 -3.27
N VAL A 723 7.29 -61.53 -2.17
CA VAL A 723 7.40 -60.13 -1.77
C VAL A 723 8.81 -59.80 -1.28
N ASP A 724 9.18 -58.53 -1.31
CA ASP A 724 10.42 -58.01 -0.70
C ASP A 724 10.31 -57.87 0.83
N GLY A 725 11.29 -57.18 1.43
CA GLY A 725 11.36 -56.95 2.88
C GLY A 725 10.25 -56.07 3.46
N VAL A 726 9.58 -55.23 2.66
CA VAL A 726 8.46 -54.37 3.11
C VAL A 726 7.10 -54.88 2.66
N GLY A 727 7.06 -55.84 1.74
CA GLY A 727 5.85 -56.46 1.23
C GLY A 727 5.46 -56.05 -0.20
N ASN A 728 6.33 -55.44 -1.03
CA ASN A 728 6.00 -55.22 -2.44
C ASN A 728 6.06 -56.54 -3.21
N SER A 729 5.05 -56.82 -4.04
CA SER A 729 4.95 -58.07 -4.78
C SER A 729 5.80 -58.10 -6.04
N ALA A 730 6.40 -59.26 -6.34
CA ALA A 730 7.13 -59.47 -7.58
C ALA A 730 6.17 -59.59 -8.79
N PRO A 731 6.44 -58.90 -9.91
CA PRO A 731 5.68 -59.08 -11.14
C PRO A 731 6.07 -60.40 -11.84
N GLY A 732 5.18 -60.92 -12.69
CA GLY A 732 5.49 -62.11 -13.49
C GLY A 732 6.63 -61.89 -14.48
N TYR A 733 7.36 -62.96 -14.80
CA TYR A 733 8.52 -62.92 -15.71
C TYR A 733 8.54 -64.14 -16.63
N SER A 734 8.67 -63.91 -17.94
CA SER A 734 8.63 -64.99 -18.95
C SER A 734 9.80 -64.99 -19.95
N ALA A 735 10.82 -64.16 -19.72
CA ALA A 735 11.98 -64.02 -20.61
C ALA A 735 13.17 -64.93 -20.23
N GLY A 736 12.92 -66.04 -19.53
CA GLY A 736 13.96 -66.97 -19.09
C GLY A 736 14.64 -67.73 -20.24
N SER A 737 15.84 -68.22 -19.99
CA SER A 737 16.58 -69.08 -20.91
C SER A 737 15.87 -70.40 -21.17
N THR A 738 16.01 -70.92 -22.39
CA THR A 738 15.53 -72.25 -22.77
C THR A 738 16.67 -73.26 -22.71
N HIS A 739 16.38 -74.50 -22.30
CA HIS A 739 17.29 -75.64 -22.41
C HIS A 739 16.71 -76.70 -23.34
N THR A 740 17.52 -77.22 -24.27
CA THR A 740 17.11 -78.29 -25.19
C THR A 740 17.21 -79.65 -24.51
N VAL A 741 16.10 -80.39 -24.51
CA VAL A 741 16.03 -81.77 -24.01
C VAL A 741 15.76 -82.72 -25.18
N ASN A 742 16.38 -83.89 -25.14
CA ASN A 742 16.19 -84.94 -26.12
C ASN A 742 16.34 -86.31 -25.46
N ILE A 743 15.34 -86.68 -24.67
CA ILE A 743 15.23 -87.98 -24.01
C ILE A 743 14.17 -88.77 -24.78
N LEU A 744 14.63 -89.71 -25.59
CA LEU A 744 13.76 -90.54 -26.42
C LEU A 744 12.82 -91.37 -25.54
N THR A 745 11.53 -91.33 -25.84
CA THR A 745 10.50 -92.16 -25.20
C THR A 745 9.99 -93.19 -26.19
N ALA A 746 9.23 -94.19 -25.72
CA ALA A 746 8.55 -95.09 -26.62
C ALA A 746 7.53 -94.31 -27.49
N PRO A 747 7.42 -94.58 -28.80
CA PRO A 747 6.34 -94.01 -29.61
C PRO A 747 4.98 -94.42 -29.02
N SER A 748 3.97 -93.56 -29.17
CA SER A 748 2.60 -93.96 -28.87
C SER A 748 2.17 -95.13 -29.77
N ALA A 749 1.17 -95.90 -29.34
CA ALA A 749 0.69 -97.02 -30.13
C ALA A 749 0.19 -96.52 -31.50
N PRO A 750 0.64 -97.13 -32.62
CA PRO A 750 0.04 -96.84 -33.92
C PRO A 750 -1.41 -97.35 -33.93
N THR A 751 -2.27 -96.69 -34.69
CA THR A 751 -3.66 -97.14 -34.82
C THR A 751 -3.77 -98.14 -35.95
N ILE A 752 -4.48 -99.25 -35.73
CA ILE A 752 -4.81 -100.22 -36.77
C ILE A 752 -6.33 -100.30 -36.91
N GLY A 753 -6.79 -100.48 -38.16
CA GLY A 753 -8.18 -100.83 -38.43
C GLY A 753 -8.46 -102.31 -38.17
N THR A 754 -9.57 -102.81 -38.69
CA THR A 754 -9.83 -104.25 -38.75
C THR A 754 -8.85 -104.91 -39.73
N ALA A 755 -8.21 -106.01 -39.31
CA ALA A 755 -7.41 -106.82 -40.23
C ALA A 755 -8.32 -107.34 -41.37
N THR A 756 -7.89 -107.16 -42.61
CA THR A 756 -8.65 -107.62 -43.78
C THR A 756 -8.18 -109.02 -44.16
N PRO A 757 -9.06 -110.05 -44.12
CA PRO A 757 -8.66 -111.42 -44.42
C PRO A 757 -8.43 -111.62 -45.93
N GLY A 758 -7.51 -112.52 -46.27
CA GLY A 758 -7.25 -113.03 -47.61
C GLY A 758 -6.89 -114.52 -47.59
N ASP A 759 -6.60 -115.11 -48.75
CA ASP A 759 -6.23 -116.53 -48.86
C ASP A 759 -4.84 -116.80 -48.27
N ALA A 760 -4.79 -117.56 -47.16
CA ALA A 760 -3.60 -117.80 -46.34
C ALA A 760 -2.84 -116.52 -45.88
N GLN A 761 -3.53 -115.36 -45.82
CA GLN A 761 -2.92 -114.08 -45.45
C GLN A 761 -3.91 -113.10 -44.77
N ALA A 762 -3.40 -112.09 -44.09
CA ALA A 762 -4.18 -110.97 -43.56
C ALA A 762 -3.45 -109.64 -43.73
N SER A 763 -4.16 -108.57 -44.10
CA SER A 763 -3.60 -107.23 -44.25
C SER A 763 -3.99 -106.32 -43.08
N VAL A 764 -3.00 -105.65 -42.50
CA VAL A 764 -3.17 -104.71 -41.38
C VAL A 764 -2.65 -103.33 -41.80
N THR A 765 -3.54 -102.35 -41.88
CA THR A 765 -3.17 -100.96 -42.18
C THR A 765 -2.88 -100.21 -40.89
N PHE A 766 -1.64 -99.72 -40.78
CA PHE A 766 -1.21 -98.84 -39.70
C PHE A 766 -1.43 -97.38 -40.08
N THR A 767 -1.95 -96.60 -39.16
CA THR A 767 -1.90 -95.14 -39.20
C THR A 767 -0.90 -94.66 -38.14
N ALA A 768 -0.13 -93.64 -38.51
CA ALA A 768 0.95 -93.11 -37.67
C ALA A 768 0.44 -92.73 -36.26
N PRO A 769 1.19 -93.04 -35.21
CA PRO A 769 0.84 -92.56 -33.88
C PRO A 769 0.97 -91.04 -33.82
N GLY A 770 0.17 -90.40 -32.95
CA GLY A 770 0.24 -88.95 -32.74
C GLY A 770 1.58 -88.47 -32.18
N ASN A 771 2.40 -89.35 -31.59
CA ASN A 771 3.73 -89.07 -31.06
C ASN A 771 4.69 -90.23 -31.38
N ASN A 772 5.85 -89.91 -31.96
CA ASN A 772 6.87 -90.87 -32.38
C ASN A 772 7.95 -91.16 -31.31
N GLY A 773 7.80 -90.64 -30.10
CA GLY A 773 8.77 -90.84 -29.02
C GLY A 773 10.08 -90.07 -29.19
N GLY A 774 10.13 -89.11 -30.12
CA GLY A 774 11.31 -88.30 -30.41
C GLY A 774 12.30 -88.93 -31.40
N SER A 775 12.00 -90.11 -31.94
CA SER A 775 12.78 -90.76 -33.01
C SER A 775 11.89 -91.12 -34.19
N ALA A 776 12.47 -91.14 -35.40
CA ALA A 776 11.73 -91.56 -36.59
C ALA A 776 11.29 -93.03 -36.45
N ILE A 777 9.99 -93.29 -36.60
CA ILE A 777 9.48 -94.66 -36.70
C ILE A 777 9.84 -95.18 -38.10
N THR A 778 10.70 -96.19 -38.17
CA THR A 778 11.16 -96.75 -39.44
C THR A 778 10.32 -97.94 -39.91
N THR A 779 9.69 -98.67 -39.00
CA THR A 779 8.98 -99.93 -39.31
C THR A 779 7.76 -100.14 -38.42
N TYR A 780 6.65 -100.61 -39.00
CA TYR A 780 5.55 -101.24 -38.27
C TYR A 780 5.54 -102.75 -38.54
N THR A 781 5.19 -103.55 -37.53
CA THR A 781 5.13 -105.02 -37.61
C THR A 781 3.77 -105.51 -37.13
N ALA A 782 3.09 -106.32 -37.94
CA ALA A 782 1.89 -107.05 -37.56
C ALA A 782 2.22 -108.54 -37.37
N THR A 783 1.84 -109.14 -36.25
CA THR A 783 2.12 -110.55 -35.92
C THR A 783 0.81 -111.28 -35.61
N ALA A 784 0.59 -112.43 -36.26
CA ALA A 784 -0.57 -113.29 -36.05
C ALA A 784 -0.41 -114.15 -34.78
N ASN A 785 -1.50 -114.35 -34.04
CA ASN A 785 -1.56 -115.27 -32.89
C ASN A 785 -2.88 -116.08 -32.94
N PRO A 786 -2.82 -117.44 -32.86
CA PRO A 786 -1.62 -118.28 -32.76
C PRO A 786 -0.83 -118.36 -34.07
N GLY A 787 0.39 -118.92 -34.03
CA GLY A 787 1.20 -119.22 -35.23
C GLY A 787 2.37 -118.28 -35.53
N GLY A 788 2.37 -117.03 -35.04
CA GLY A 788 3.54 -116.15 -35.05
C GLY A 788 3.98 -115.60 -36.41
N ALA A 789 3.27 -115.90 -37.51
CA ALA A 789 3.52 -115.30 -38.82
C ALA A 789 3.46 -113.77 -38.72
N PHE A 790 4.34 -113.06 -39.43
CA PHE A 790 4.41 -111.61 -39.35
C PHE A 790 4.57 -110.95 -40.72
N GLY A 791 4.19 -109.68 -40.80
CA GLY A 791 4.40 -108.80 -41.94
C GLY A 791 4.86 -107.43 -41.47
N THR A 792 5.64 -106.73 -42.29
CA THR A 792 6.15 -105.39 -41.98
C THR A 792 5.79 -104.38 -43.06
N CYS A 793 5.78 -103.11 -42.71
CA CYS A 793 5.77 -102.01 -43.67
C CYS A 793 6.58 -100.81 -43.12
N ALA A 794 7.08 -99.95 -44.02
CA ALA A 794 7.93 -98.83 -43.66
C ALA A 794 7.11 -97.68 -43.05
N GLY A 795 7.44 -97.28 -41.81
CA GLY A 795 6.91 -96.08 -41.17
C GLY A 795 7.65 -94.80 -41.59
N PRO A 796 7.21 -93.60 -41.15
CA PRO A 796 6.09 -93.33 -40.25
C PRO A 796 4.76 -93.14 -40.96
N ALA A 797 4.75 -92.96 -42.29
CA ALA A 797 3.53 -92.79 -43.08
C ALA A 797 2.60 -93.99 -42.93
N ALA A 798 1.29 -93.76 -43.13
CA ALA A 798 0.32 -94.85 -43.11
C ALA A 798 0.70 -95.91 -44.16
N CYS A 799 0.80 -97.16 -43.73
CA CYS A 799 1.22 -98.26 -44.59
C CYS A 799 0.49 -99.55 -44.21
N THR A 800 0.43 -100.50 -45.14
CA THR A 800 -0.22 -101.79 -44.94
C THR A 800 0.83 -102.89 -44.85
N ALA A 801 0.86 -103.61 -43.72
CA ALA A 801 1.64 -104.82 -43.55
C ALA A 801 0.77 -106.02 -43.97
N THR A 802 1.30 -106.89 -44.82
CA THR A 802 0.63 -108.14 -45.22
C THR A 802 1.30 -109.30 -44.49
N VAL A 803 0.53 -110.00 -43.65
CA VAL A 803 0.96 -111.20 -42.93
C VAL A 803 0.59 -112.41 -43.77
N THR A 804 1.57 -113.16 -44.27
CA THR A 804 1.37 -114.34 -45.13
C THR A 804 1.67 -115.64 -44.38
N GLY A 805 1.14 -116.77 -44.85
CA GLY A 805 1.40 -118.09 -44.26
C GLY A 805 0.49 -118.44 -43.09
N LEU A 806 -0.74 -117.92 -43.11
CA LEU A 806 -1.79 -118.24 -42.14
C LEU A 806 -2.48 -119.55 -42.55
N SER A 807 -2.77 -120.43 -41.58
CA SER A 807 -3.33 -121.78 -41.78
C SER A 807 -4.61 -122.00 -41.00
#